data_AF-A0A1Q3WRP1-F1
#
_entry.id   AF-A0A1Q3WRP1-F1
#
_cell.length_a   1.000
_cell.length_b   1.000
_cell.length_c   1.000
_cell.angle_alpha   90.00
_cell.angle_beta   90.00
_cell.angle_gamma   90.00
#
_symmetry.space_group_name_H-M   'P 1'
#
loop_
_entity.id
_entity.type
_entity.pdbx_description
1 polymer ?
#
loop_
_entity_poly.entity_id
_entity_poly.type
_entity_poly.pdbx_seq_one_letter_code
_entity_poly.pdbx_strand_id
1 'polypeptide(L)'
;MAAPTLQTYRTSVLNGQALVLACYSDGSTQRLSELPPGVTIARKGGLIRLPYTPEAKGVYNPEQFGPDKYYDPNFRYILDWNPGGKSVAQRKRIGVNAFNHWTLTDQEKAALTYGEGILYLTESGLHGPMEGRGVYEAIYSDYENYIWNHIPTCGSGADPGVKLVVLNIEKSLGWGRGSYSDAEWNTKKTQSIFLESTGTTVTYDTLNTTSGLWASEALTRAQNRFVLLMEALKKKAAESITPKTDLEVVFGASMYQGEPRLDFVNNSGIFIEGSVNISHISGASGSTLTINGRTYTNISGSIWDHESSMQGYYYRMGKDFLEVDGKAIFEDKVPATQNYTYLWSKQLPRHIVADEKGYIQLNEKRMRDRQGRTRPIIRQIEPQYETDTTALIKPDGSYRVINARIPFADLQPGVTGDGEAPKVWQPPGDNYSRYCVIRLRAGAEKGWGLYLFPPGDVSKINLPIAQNLVFNHELHAITALDQARADMQRFERWWAGSTYVEDPEVQINGTGAFTAYSGTEAYAYSSGTFGTPKPAFMLRWKDEGTTWRVVFVGGMKQGFTDETTAVLRVPGGLLNGNRFSVKLIGPYAHVFEVVVQKADIGQTYEVLPIVNTDWLRPGYAARTANTSSGSGGDNGSSGGGTVAINKPSFDTFDYSPILTNPTWSEYDSRLHRGVPIGDKIVLDNGIIRVEIWKNFGGAPGHISASGQPNIINQNDWGRGTGMTIYRGGRTRQVEADGREIQAQWASAEGGGVGNNPIQIGDTFDNPAVVIQVGRSGNRVYTKSVMMNWAVRNEPTDVILEQWVEINGAECDVRVKMTHNRTMDQASYEARSNEYPNVIVNAPYKYNAHVDASGNVVYLTNWDQTPVPMKENWYAVVPDNNIGSQGLGVWRDGGYSTSQFRYAPNDTASGEFDNPANYSVSNQSIIWDWNGVYYTNHKFRIGTVQQIRDWANALPTNRNKLSWKFNARNGRGYFHYGNGRDTGFPTPDTGVEISPINGGSFVDIHWPKVSIPVSQLDKLYVRYKGASGWPTSLILKAGTVGQSPNQYDGQQASATLICDNTWRTATFNLAGISGLSENVQNVQLTALSVPTGAKFSIAWVNTANTDPEP
;
A
#
# COMPACT_ATOMS: atom_id res chain seq x y z
N MET A 1 8.14 -28.58 -32.72
CA MET A 1 7.40 -27.61 -31.90
C MET A 1 6.56 -26.75 -32.83
N ALA A 2 5.30 -26.46 -32.48
CA ALA A 2 4.50 -25.52 -33.26
C ALA A 2 5.19 -24.14 -33.26
N ALA A 3 5.13 -23.41 -34.38
CA ALA A 3 5.67 -22.06 -34.44
C ALA A 3 4.98 -21.17 -33.37
N PRO A 4 5.72 -20.27 -32.70
CA PRO A 4 5.13 -19.35 -31.74
C PRO A 4 4.01 -18.55 -32.40
N THR A 5 2.81 -18.63 -31.84
CA THR A 5 1.67 -17.91 -32.37
C THR A 5 1.70 -16.49 -31.82
N LEU A 6 1.59 -15.48 -32.69
CA LEU A 6 1.46 -14.10 -32.28
C LEU A 6 0.25 -13.94 -31.34
N GLN A 7 0.48 -13.43 -30.13
CA GLN A 7 -0.53 -13.22 -29.10
C GLN A 7 -1.08 -11.79 -29.11
N THR A 8 -0.21 -10.78 -29.12
CA THR A 8 -0.62 -9.38 -28.98
C THR A 8 0.44 -8.42 -29.52
N TYR A 9 0.12 -7.13 -29.56
CA TYR A 9 1.09 -6.06 -29.80
C TYR A 9 1.08 -5.11 -28.61
N ARG A 10 2.26 -4.68 -28.14
CA ARG A 10 2.41 -3.66 -27.11
C ARG A 10 2.95 -2.38 -27.73
N THR A 11 2.27 -1.27 -27.46
CA THR A 11 2.73 0.07 -27.83
C THR A 11 3.19 0.82 -26.57
N SER A 12 4.37 1.42 -26.60
CA SER A 12 4.88 2.33 -25.56
C SER A 12 5.43 3.60 -26.19
N VAL A 13 5.72 4.62 -25.39
CA VAL A 13 6.45 5.81 -25.83
C VAL A 13 7.77 5.85 -25.08
N LEU A 14 8.89 5.78 -25.81
CA LEU A 14 10.23 5.92 -25.27
C LEU A 14 10.87 7.15 -25.92
N ASN A 15 11.22 8.16 -25.12
CA ASN A 15 11.80 9.42 -25.60
C ASN A 15 10.98 10.12 -26.72
N GLY A 16 9.65 10.07 -26.62
CA GLY A 16 8.75 10.66 -27.62
C GLY A 16 8.59 9.85 -28.91
N GLN A 17 9.27 8.70 -29.05
CA GLN A 17 9.08 7.79 -30.18
C GLN A 17 8.14 6.64 -29.80
N ALA A 18 7.20 6.32 -30.69
CA ALA A 18 6.32 5.16 -30.53
C ALA A 18 7.13 3.87 -30.69
N LEU A 19 7.13 3.03 -29.66
CA LEU A 19 7.72 1.70 -29.66
C LEU A 19 6.58 0.69 -29.85
N VAL A 20 6.68 -0.17 -30.86
CA VAL A 20 5.73 -1.27 -31.08
C VAL A 20 6.44 -2.61 -30.96
N LEU A 21 5.87 -3.53 -30.18
CA LEU A 21 6.37 -4.89 -29.99
C LEU A 21 5.26 -5.90 -30.32
N ALA A 22 5.46 -6.79 -31.29
CA ALA A 22 4.68 -8.03 -31.39
C ALA A 22 5.09 -8.96 -30.24
N CYS A 23 4.15 -9.61 -29.57
CA CYS A 23 4.38 -10.57 -28.48
C CYS A 23 3.79 -11.93 -28.87
N TYR A 24 4.53 -13.02 -28.69
CA TYR A 24 4.16 -14.37 -29.13
C TYR A 24 3.82 -15.29 -27.93
N SER A 25 3.21 -16.45 -28.22
CA SER A 25 2.70 -17.41 -27.22
C SER A 25 3.78 -18.06 -26.36
N ASP A 26 5.04 -18.02 -26.81
CA ASP A 26 6.22 -18.44 -26.06
C ASP A 26 6.82 -17.30 -25.22
N GLY A 27 6.17 -16.12 -25.23
CA GLY A 27 6.60 -14.92 -24.54
C GLY A 27 7.62 -14.08 -25.31
N SER A 28 8.16 -14.56 -26.43
CA SER A 28 9.09 -13.78 -27.25
C SER A 28 8.43 -12.49 -27.76
N THR A 29 9.24 -11.46 -28.02
CA THR A 29 8.75 -10.20 -28.59
C THR A 29 9.59 -9.75 -29.78
N GLN A 30 8.94 -9.21 -30.80
CA GLN A 30 9.57 -8.66 -31.99
C GLN A 30 9.25 -7.18 -32.09
N ARG A 31 10.28 -6.32 -32.13
CA ARG A 31 10.11 -4.89 -32.39
C ARG A 31 9.65 -4.64 -33.82
N LEU A 32 8.66 -3.79 -33.98
CA LEU A 32 8.13 -3.32 -35.26
C LEU A 32 8.36 -1.82 -35.39
N SER A 33 8.54 -1.35 -36.62
CA SER A 33 8.69 0.08 -36.93
C SER A 33 7.40 0.86 -36.68
N GLU A 34 6.27 0.20 -36.89
CA GLU A 34 4.93 0.75 -36.67
C GLU A 34 3.98 -0.39 -36.30
N LEU A 35 2.81 -0.02 -35.78
CA LEU A 35 1.76 -0.98 -35.49
C LEU A 35 1.22 -1.47 -36.83
N PRO A 36 1.23 -2.80 -37.11
CA PRO A 36 0.78 -3.28 -38.42
C PRO A 36 -0.63 -2.78 -38.75
N PRO A 37 -0.89 -2.37 -39.99
CA PRO A 37 -2.21 -1.89 -40.40
C PRO A 37 -3.28 -2.94 -40.05
N GLY A 38 -4.32 -2.53 -39.32
CA GLY A 38 -5.40 -3.42 -38.89
C GLY A 38 -5.21 -4.07 -37.50
N VAL A 39 -4.09 -3.85 -36.82
CA VAL A 39 -3.92 -4.29 -35.43
C VAL A 39 -4.71 -3.39 -34.48
N THR A 40 -5.61 -4.00 -33.72
CA THR A 40 -6.39 -3.31 -32.69
C THR A 40 -5.50 -3.05 -31.47
N ILE A 41 -5.32 -1.78 -31.08
CA ILE A 41 -4.58 -1.41 -29.87
C ILE A 41 -5.32 -1.99 -28.67
N ALA A 42 -4.67 -2.89 -27.91
CA ALA A 42 -5.22 -3.42 -26.67
C ALA A 42 -5.34 -2.27 -25.66
N ARG A 43 -6.57 -1.79 -25.47
CA ARG A 43 -6.87 -0.73 -24.52
C ARG A 43 -6.95 -1.34 -23.12
N LYS A 44 -6.10 -0.93 -22.19
CA LYS A 44 -6.01 -1.55 -20.86
C LYS A 44 -6.47 -0.63 -19.74
N GLY A 45 -7.15 -1.21 -18.76
CA GLY A 45 -7.39 -0.62 -17.44
C GLY A 45 -6.64 -1.37 -16.34
N GLY A 46 -6.61 -0.79 -15.14
CA GLY A 46 -5.99 -1.39 -13.95
C GLY A 46 -6.97 -1.60 -12.81
N LEU A 47 -6.78 -2.68 -12.04
CA LEU A 47 -7.38 -2.82 -10.72
C LEU A 47 -6.68 -1.87 -9.74
N ILE A 48 -7.46 -1.26 -8.87
CA ILE A 48 -7.02 -0.29 -7.86
C ILE A 48 -7.02 -0.98 -6.52
N ARG A 49 -5.86 -1.47 -6.09
CA ARG A 49 -5.69 -2.03 -4.76
C ARG A 49 -4.26 -1.83 -4.28
N LEU A 50 -4.10 -1.05 -3.21
CA LEU A 50 -2.81 -0.84 -2.59
C LEU A 50 -2.34 -2.12 -1.91
N PRO A 51 -1.02 -2.39 -1.95
CA PRO A 51 -0.44 -3.45 -1.15
C PRO A 51 -0.81 -3.30 0.33
N TYR A 52 -1.17 -4.41 0.94
CA TYR A 52 -1.44 -4.51 2.36
C TYR A 52 -0.42 -5.43 3.00
N THR A 53 0.12 -5.02 4.15
CA THR A 53 0.93 -5.89 4.99
C THR A 53 0.01 -6.58 5.98
N PRO A 54 -0.16 -7.92 5.88
CA PRO A 54 -0.83 -8.71 6.90
C PRO A 54 -0.46 -8.32 8.33
N GLU A 55 -1.46 -8.04 9.16
CA GLU A 55 -1.28 -7.72 10.57
C GLU A 55 -1.42 -8.99 11.42
N ALA A 56 -0.66 -9.11 12.50
CA ALA A 56 -0.88 -10.18 13.46
C ALA A 56 -2.17 -9.99 14.25
N LYS A 57 -2.62 -11.03 14.96
CA LYS A 57 -3.72 -10.96 15.93
C LYS A 57 -3.45 -9.84 16.93
N GLY A 58 -4.47 -9.03 17.22
CA GLY A 58 -4.39 -7.93 18.18
C GLY A 58 -3.58 -6.73 17.68
N VAL A 59 -3.30 -6.64 16.38
CA VAL A 59 -2.58 -5.51 15.78
C VAL A 59 -3.53 -4.68 14.92
N TYR A 60 -3.52 -3.37 15.15
CA TYR A 60 -4.18 -2.36 14.31
C TYR A 60 -3.14 -1.34 13.86
N ASN A 61 -2.84 -1.34 12.57
CA ASN A 61 -1.83 -0.50 11.92
C ASN A 61 -2.39 0.14 10.64
N PRO A 62 -3.38 1.05 10.75
CA PRO A 62 -3.91 1.79 9.61
C PRO A 62 -2.86 2.71 8.95
N GLU A 63 -1.81 3.09 9.68
CA GLU A 63 -0.73 3.94 9.18
C GLU A 63 0.03 3.32 7.99
N GLN A 64 -0.03 2.00 7.81
CA GLN A 64 0.58 1.33 6.65
C GLN A 64 0.04 1.81 5.31
N PHE A 65 -1.16 2.40 5.29
CA PHE A 65 -1.76 2.96 4.09
C PHE A 65 -1.34 4.41 3.83
N GLY A 66 -0.43 4.97 4.64
CA GLY A 66 0.11 6.32 4.50
C GLY A 66 -0.76 7.38 5.18
N PRO A 67 -0.25 8.05 6.24
CA PRO A 67 -0.97 9.13 6.90
C PRO A 67 -0.98 10.42 6.06
N ASP A 68 -1.75 11.40 6.53
CA ASP A 68 -1.77 12.79 6.05
C ASP A 68 -2.22 12.96 4.59
N LYS A 69 -3.02 12.00 4.10
CA LYS A 69 -3.63 12.04 2.78
C LYS A 69 -4.83 12.97 2.74
N TYR A 70 -5.09 13.54 1.56
CA TYR A 70 -6.31 14.31 1.33
C TYR A 70 -7.52 13.37 1.20
N TYR A 71 -8.53 13.61 2.01
CA TYR A 71 -9.86 13.02 1.90
C TYR A 71 -10.90 14.12 1.80
N ASP A 72 -11.93 13.93 0.98
CA ASP A 72 -12.98 14.94 0.77
C ASP A 72 -13.75 15.17 2.07
N PRO A 73 -13.74 16.40 2.63
CA PRO A 73 -14.48 16.72 3.85
C PRO A 73 -16.00 16.61 3.68
N ASN A 74 -16.51 16.55 2.44
CA ASN A 74 -17.93 16.38 2.17
C ASN A 74 -18.42 14.94 2.41
N PHE A 75 -17.52 13.96 2.51
CA PHE A 75 -17.81 12.58 2.84
C PHE A 75 -17.40 12.27 4.28
N ARG A 76 -18.35 11.95 5.15
CA ARG A 76 -18.09 11.63 6.56
C ARG A 76 -17.53 10.23 6.69
N TYR A 77 -16.39 10.09 7.34
CA TYR A 77 -15.82 8.82 7.72
C TYR A 77 -15.72 8.78 9.23
N ILE A 78 -16.60 7.98 9.82
CA ILE A 78 -16.86 7.94 11.26
C ILE A 78 -16.49 6.54 11.73
N LEU A 79 -15.50 6.48 12.61
CA LEU A 79 -15.06 5.25 13.24
C LEU A 79 -15.22 5.40 14.75
N ASP A 80 -16.23 4.73 15.30
CA ASP A 80 -16.44 4.73 16.74
C ASP A 80 -15.49 3.78 17.48
N TRP A 81 -14.53 3.20 16.78
CA TRP A 81 -13.52 2.34 17.37
C TRP A 81 -12.21 3.13 17.51
N ASN A 82 -11.66 3.21 18.74
CA ASN A 82 -10.39 3.90 19.00
C ASN A 82 -9.34 2.98 19.65
N PRO A 83 -8.95 1.90 18.96
CA PRO A 83 -8.08 0.89 19.52
C PRO A 83 -6.68 1.49 19.76
N GLY A 84 -6.20 1.36 21.00
CA GLY A 84 -4.91 1.92 21.41
C GLY A 84 -4.95 3.40 21.78
N GLY A 85 -6.15 4.00 21.92
CA GLY A 85 -6.31 5.35 22.47
C GLY A 85 -5.68 6.45 21.60
N LYS A 86 -5.81 6.35 20.28
CA LYS A 86 -5.29 7.37 19.36
C LYS A 86 -6.03 8.70 19.60
N SER A 87 -5.27 9.79 19.65
CA SER A 87 -5.86 11.13 19.77
C SER A 87 -6.70 11.49 18.53
N VAL A 88 -7.60 12.47 18.67
CA VAL A 88 -8.31 13.08 17.52
C VAL A 88 -7.34 13.43 16.38
N ALA A 89 -6.19 14.05 16.68
CA ALA A 89 -5.20 14.41 15.67
C ALA A 89 -4.68 13.18 14.92
N GLN A 90 -4.29 12.11 15.63
CA GLN A 90 -3.81 10.86 15.01
C GLN A 90 -4.87 10.21 14.12
N ARG A 91 -6.13 10.21 14.54
CA ARG A 91 -7.25 9.68 13.74
C ARG A 91 -7.54 10.53 12.49
N LYS A 92 -7.40 11.86 12.57
CA LYS A 92 -7.48 12.74 11.38
C LYS A 92 -6.42 12.41 10.34
N ARG A 93 -5.21 12.04 10.77
CA ARG A 93 -4.10 11.68 9.86
C ARG A 93 -4.40 10.43 9.03
N ILE A 94 -5.24 9.52 9.50
CA ILE A 94 -5.70 8.34 8.74
C ILE A 94 -7.06 8.57 8.05
N GLY A 95 -7.55 9.81 8.05
CA GLY A 95 -8.72 10.23 7.28
C GLY A 95 -10.06 10.20 8.01
N VAL A 96 -10.11 9.93 9.32
CA VAL A 96 -11.33 10.11 10.13
C VAL A 96 -11.61 11.60 10.25
N ASN A 97 -12.80 12.04 9.87
CA ASN A 97 -13.16 13.47 9.83
C ASN A 97 -14.43 13.81 10.61
N ALA A 98 -15.08 12.82 11.23
CA ALA A 98 -16.17 13.04 12.15
C ALA A 98 -16.10 12.03 13.31
N PHE A 99 -16.35 12.51 14.52
CA PHE A 99 -16.01 11.83 15.77
C PHE A 99 -17.23 11.73 16.68
N ASN A 100 -17.66 10.51 17.01
CA ASN A 100 -18.68 10.33 18.03
C ASN A 100 -18.14 10.64 19.41
N HIS A 101 -18.88 11.43 20.18
CA HIS A 101 -18.54 11.85 21.54
C HIS A 101 -18.30 10.69 22.52
N TRP A 102 -18.89 9.52 22.28
CA TRP A 102 -18.60 8.32 23.08
C TRP A 102 -17.13 7.88 23.01
N THR A 103 -16.42 8.24 21.94
CA THR A 103 -15.01 7.88 21.72
C THR A 103 -14.02 8.94 22.20
N LEU A 104 -14.52 10.01 22.83
CA LEU A 104 -13.75 11.19 23.15
C LEU A 104 -13.70 11.42 24.66
N THR A 105 -12.53 11.84 25.13
CA THR A 105 -12.42 12.48 26.45
C THR A 105 -13.11 13.83 26.45
N ASP A 106 -13.49 14.36 27.63
CA ASP A 106 -14.12 15.69 27.71
C ASP A 106 -13.22 16.81 27.17
N GLN A 107 -11.90 16.67 27.33
CA GLN A 107 -10.92 17.58 26.73
C GLN A 107 -10.96 17.53 25.19
N GLU A 108 -11.07 16.33 24.60
CA GLU A 108 -11.17 16.20 23.14
C GLU A 108 -12.50 16.74 22.61
N LYS A 109 -13.62 16.50 23.30
CA LYS A 109 -14.94 17.07 22.94
C LYS A 109 -14.87 18.60 22.90
N ALA A 110 -14.26 19.21 23.91
CA ALA A 110 -14.10 20.65 24.00
C ALA A 110 -13.18 21.23 22.91
N ALA A 111 -12.26 20.42 22.37
CA ALA A 111 -11.31 20.82 21.34
C ALA A 111 -11.82 20.60 19.91
N LEU A 112 -12.95 19.92 19.70
CA LEU A 112 -13.51 19.70 18.38
C LEU A 112 -14.03 21.00 17.76
N THR A 113 -13.77 21.17 16.47
CA THR A 113 -14.40 22.26 15.70
C THR A 113 -15.84 21.88 15.35
N TYR A 114 -16.76 22.84 15.36
CA TYR A 114 -18.15 22.62 14.92
C TYR A 114 -18.16 22.01 13.51
N GLY A 115 -18.81 20.86 13.37
CA GLY A 115 -18.78 20.07 12.13
C GLY A 115 -18.02 18.75 12.24
N GLU A 116 -17.13 18.63 13.22
CA GLU A 116 -16.31 17.43 13.44
C GLU A 116 -16.94 16.46 14.44
N GLY A 117 -17.91 16.91 15.25
CA GLY A 117 -18.56 16.09 16.28
C GLY A 117 -19.83 15.42 15.81
N ILE A 118 -20.05 14.21 16.33
CA ILE A 118 -21.26 13.42 16.22
C ILE A 118 -21.74 13.08 17.62
N LEU A 119 -23.06 13.08 17.79
CA LEU A 119 -23.69 12.60 19.01
C LEU A 119 -24.68 11.50 18.67
N TYR A 120 -24.34 10.28 19.05
CA TYR A 120 -25.28 9.17 19.02
C TYR A 120 -26.03 9.12 20.34
N LEU A 121 -27.36 9.22 20.28
CA LEU A 121 -28.22 9.28 21.45
C LEU A 121 -29.12 8.05 21.50
N THR A 122 -28.94 7.23 22.53
CA THR A 122 -29.83 6.09 22.78
C THR A 122 -31.17 6.57 23.33
N GLU A 123 -32.23 5.82 23.07
CA GLU A 123 -33.56 6.13 23.57
C GLU A 123 -33.58 6.30 25.09
N SER A 124 -32.96 5.39 25.84
CA SER A 124 -32.90 5.50 27.30
C SER A 124 -32.23 6.81 27.77
N GLY A 125 -31.23 7.30 27.03
CA GLY A 125 -30.60 8.60 27.32
C GLY A 125 -31.47 9.81 26.98
N LEU A 126 -32.40 9.67 26.03
CA LEU A 126 -33.28 10.73 25.54
C LEU A 126 -34.61 10.80 26.29
N HIS A 127 -35.28 9.67 26.43
CA HIS A 127 -36.64 9.55 26.97
C HIS A 127 -36.67 9.16 28.43
N GLY A 128 -35.60 8.55 28.96
CA GLY A 128 -35.50 8.16 30.37
C GLY A 128 -36.74 7.40 30.85
N PRO A 129 -37.47 7.89 31.87
CA PRO A 129 -38.69 7.23 32.37
C PRO A 129 -39.86 7.25 31.38
N MET A 130 -39.80 8.03 30.30
CA MET A 130 -40.80 8.02 29.23
C MET A 130 -40.56 6.92 28.18
N GLU A 131 -39.43 6.21 28.21
CA GLU A 131 -39.08 5.19 27.21
C GLU A 131 -40.21 4.16 26.97
N GLY A 132 -40.39 3.72 25.72
CA GLY A 132 -41.43 2.78 25.33
C GLY A 132 -42.85 3.37 25.39
N ARG A 133 -43.75 2.76 26.18
CA ARG A 133 -45.15 3.21 26.26
C ARG A 133 -45.29 4.64 26.81
N GLY A 134 -44.36 5.10 27.64
CA GLY A 134 -44.41 6.43 28.25
C GLY A 134 -44.43 7.56 27.21
N VAL A 135 -43.72 7.39 26.09
CA VAL A 135 -43.72 8.33 24.95
C VAL A 135 -45.14 8.52 24.46
N TYR A 136 -45.90 7.44 24.29
CA TYR A 136 -47.27 7.47 23.78
C TYR A 136 -48.27 7.99 24.80
N GLU A 137 -48.15 7.58 26.07
CA GLU A 137 -49.11 7.98 27.11
C GLU A 137 -48.96 9.44 27.55
N ALA A 138 -47.76 10.01 27.42
CA ALA A 138 -47.51 11.39 27.79
C ALA A 138 -48.40 12.36 27.01
N ILE A 139 -48.96 13.34 27.74
CA ILE A 139 -49.58 14.51 27.13
C ILE A 139 -48.50 15.25 26.36
N TYR A 140 -48.84 15.75 25.18
CA TYR A 140 -47.86 16.32 24.24
C TYR A 140 -47.04 17.47 24.83
N SER A 141 -47.63 18.31 25.70
CA SER A 141 -46.93 19.37 26.44
C SER A 141 -45.91 18.83 27.43
N ASP A 142 -46.22 17.74 28.11
CA ASP A 142 -45.35 17.16 29.11
C ASP A 142 -44.16 16.47 28.44
N TYR A 143 -44.41 15.78 27.33
CA TYR A 143 -43.36 15.23 26.49
C TYR A 143 -42.43 16.32 25.94
N GLU A 144 -42.98 17.40 25.38
CA GLU A 144 -42.16 18.52 24.86
C GLU A 144 -41.29 19.15 25.95
N ASN A 145 -41.87 19.41 27.12
CA ASN A 145 -41.12 20.00 28.23
C ASN A 145 -40.04 19.03 28.73
N TYR A 146 -40.35 17.73 28.79
CA TYR A 146 -39.39 16.71 29.17
C TYR A 146 -38.21 16.68 28.20
N ILE A 147 -38.45 16.46 26.91
CA ILE A 147 -37.36 16.38 25.92
C ILE A 147 -36.55 17.68 25.87
N TRP A 148 -37.20 18.86 25.94
CA TRP A 148 -36.48 20.14 25.91
C TRP A 148 -35.43 20.24 27.02
N ASN A 149 -35.76 19.73 28.20
CA ASN A 149 -34.86 19.76 29.36
C ASN A 149 -33.79 18.66 29.32
N HIS A 150 -33.98 17.57 28.56
CA HIS A 150 -33.07 16.41 28.54
C HIS A 150 -32.20 16.33 27.27
N ILE A 151 -32.61 16.93 26.16
CA ILE A 151 -31.80 16.95 24.94
C ILE A 151 -30.55 17.86 25.12
N PRO A 152 -29.41 17.49 24.54
CA PRO A 152 -28.15 18.23 24.68
C PRO A 152 -28.14 19.55 23.91
N THR A 153 -27.31 20.50 24.33
CA THR A 153 -27.07 21.79 23.65
C THR A 153 -26.02 21.65 22.54
N CYS A 154 -26.35 20.89 21.48
CA CYS A 154 -25.40 20.55 20.41
C CYS A 154 -24.81 21.79 19.72
N GLY A 155 -23.50 21.78 19.50
CA GLY A 155 -22.70 22.86 18.91
C GLY A 155 -22.29 23.96 19.89
N SER A 156 -22.63 23.82 21.18
CA SER A 156 -22.25 24.74 22.26
C SER A 156 -22.06 23.99 23.58
N GLY A 157 -21.62 24.68 24.63
CA GLY A 157 -21.55 24.11 25.98
C GLY A 157 -20.65 22.86 26.03
N ALA A 158 -21.21 21.74 26.49
CA ALA A 158 -20.50 20.46 26.61
C ALA A 158 -20.27 19.76 25.25
N ASP A 159 -20.97 20.19 24.20
CA ASP A 159 -20.95 19.55 22.89
C ASP A 159 -20.58 20.51 21.73
N PRO A 160 -19.49 21.30 21.83
CA PRO A 160 -19.21 22.40 20.91
C PRO A 160 -18.90 21.95 19.48
N GLY A 161 -18.37 20.73 19.29
CA GLY A 161 -18.06 20.17 17.98
C GLY A 161 -19.25 19.56 17.23
N VAL A 162 -20.36 19.26 17.92
CA VAL A 162 -21.44 18.42 17.38
C VAL A 162 -22.23 19.12 16.30
N LYS A 163 -22.17 18.59 15.08
CA LYS A 163 -23.02 18.99 13.97
C LYS A 163 -24.05 17.92 13.60
N LEU A 164 -23.76 16.65 13.83
CA LEU A 164 -24.67 15.55 13.47
C LEU A 164 -25.15 14.82 14.73
N VAL A 165 -26.45 14.66 14.86
CA VAL A 165 -27.09 13.87 15.92
C VAL A 165 -27.77 12.66 15.30
N VAL A 166 -27.45 11.47 15.81
CA VAL A 166 -28.09 10.20 15.42
C VAL A 166 -29.00 9.74 16.57
N LEU A 167 -30.30 9.64 16.32
CA LEU A 167 -31.30 9.28 17.33
C LEU A 167 -31.62 7.78 17.28
N ASN A 168 -31.06 6.97 18.16
CA ASN A 168 -31.40 5.55 18.21
C ASN A 168 -32.65 5.30 19.07
N ILE A 169 -33.79 5.18 18.40
CA ILE A 169 -35.09 4.91 19.02
C ILE A 169 -35.49 3.46 18.70
N GLU A 170 -35.67 2.63 19.73
CA GLU A 170 -35.88 1.19 19.61
C GLU A 170 -37.17 0.72 20.31
N LYS A 171 -37.34 1.07 21.59
CA LYS A 171 -38.48 0.66 22.41
C LYS A 171 -39.73 1.48 22.11
N SER A 172 -39.58 2.75 21.74
CA SER A 172 -40.71 3.64 21.43
C SER A 172 -41.23 3.49 20.00
N LEU A 173 -40.81 2.48 19.23
CA LEU A 173 -41.32 2.27 17.86
C LEU A 173 -42.70 1.63 17.80
N GLY A 174 -43.15 1.01 18.90
CA GLY A 174 -44.43 0.32 18.96
C GLY A 174 -45.15 0.55 20.28
N TRP A 175 -46.47 0.59 20.19
CA TRP A 175 -47.35 0.69 21.36
C TRP A 175 -48.62 -0.11 21.10
N GLY A 176 -49.00 -0.92 22.09
CA GLY A 176 -50.14 -1.81 22.01
C GLY A 176 -50.51 -2.34 23.38
N ARG A 177 -51.58 -3.13 23.47
CA ARG A 177 -51.93 -3.87 24.69
C ARG A 177 -50.76 -4.73 25.21
N GLY A 178 -49.96 -5.29 24.32
CA GLY A 178 -48.78 -6.11 24.69
C GLY A 178 -47.71 -5.34 25.46
N SER A 179 -47.78 -4.00 25.50
CA SER A 179 -46.91 -3.15 26.31
C SER A 179 -47.30 -3.13 27.80
N TYR A 180 -48.35 -3.85 28.20
CA TYR A 180 -48.83 -3.95 29.58
C TYR A 180 -48.88 -5.41 30.01
N SER A 181 -48.48 -5.69 31.25
CA SER A 181 -48.84 -6.96 31.89
C SER A 181 -50.36 -7.06 32.07
N ASP A 182 -50.90 -8.27 32.26
CA ASP A 182 -52.34 -8.44 32.47
C ASP A 182 -52.86 -7.67 33.69
N ALA A 183 -52.06 -7.58 34.75
CA ALA A 183 -52.39 -6.81 35.95
C ALA A 183 -52.45 -5.31 35.62
N GLU A 184 -51.43 -4.76 34.97
CA GLU A 184 -51.40 -3.36 34.54
C GLU A 184 -52.54 -3.05 33.56
N TRP A 185 -52.81 -3.94 32.61
CA TRP A 185 -53.86 -3.77 31.61
C TRP A 185 -55.24 -3.68 32.26
N ASN A 186 -55.51 -4.50 33.28
CA ASN A 186 -56.80 -4.46 33.98
C ASN A 186 -57.05 -3.12 34.69
N THR A 187 -56.01 -2.47 35.18
CA THR A 187 -56.10 -1.09 35.69
C THR A 187 -56.16 -0.07 34.55
N LYS A 188 -55.40 -0.28 33.48
CA LYS A 188 -55.26 0.69 32.38
C LYS A 188 -56.51 0.79 31.51
N LYS A 189 -57.19 -0.33 31.23
CA LYS A 189 -58.30 -0.41 30.26
C LYS A 189 -59.48 0.53 30.56
N THR A 190 -59.69 0.91 31.83
CA THR A 190 -60.75 1.86 32.25
C THR A 190 -60.32 3.32 32.22
N GLN A 191 -59.02 3.62 32.08
CA GLN A 191 -58.53 4.98 31.95
C GLN A 191 -58.85 5.53 30.56
N SER A 192 -58.97 6.86 30.47
CA SER A 192 -59.21 7.55 29.20
C SER A 192 -57.93 8.14 28.62
N ILE A 193 -57.88 8.22 27.29
CA ILE A 193 -56.81 8.85 26.51
C ILE A 193 -57.44 9.73 25.42
N PHE A 194 -56.94 10.96 25.28
CA PHE A 194 -57.32 11.86 24.20
C PHE A 194 -56.54 11.48 22.94
N LEU A 195 -57.21 11.02 21.88
CA LEU A 195 -56.60 10.53 20.65
C LEU A 195 -56.12 11.69 19.76
N GLU A 196 -54.84 11.67 19.41
CA GLU A 196 -54.23 12.64 18.50
C GLU A 196 -54.60 12.37 17.04
N SER A 197 -55.01 11.14 16.71
CA SER A 197 -55.44 10.77 15.36
C SER A 197 -56.84 11.26 14.99
N THR A 198 -57.75 11.37 15.98
CA THR A 198 -59.17 11.69 15.74
C THR A 198 -59.67 12.92 16.51
N GLY A 199 -58.92 13.41 17.51
CA GLY A 199 -59.37 14.49 18.39
C GLY A 199 -60.47 14.10 19.38
N THR A 200 -60.66 12.81 19.65
CA THR A 200 -61.69 12.29 20.57
C THR A 200 -61.06 11.63 21.80
N THR A 201 -61.75 11.66 22.94
CA THR A 201 -61.33 10.95 24.15
C THR A 201 -62.03 9.59 24.23
N VAL A 202 -61.26 8.50 24.36
CA VAL A 202 -61.77 7.13 24.51
C VAL A 202 -61.11 6.43 25.70
N THR A 203 -61.67 5.32 26.17
CA THR A 203 -60.96 4.44 27.12
C THR A 203 -59.91 3.60 26.39
N TYR A 204 -58.90 3.13 27.12
CA TYR A 204 -57.91 2.18 26.57
C TYR A 204 -58.56 0.89 26.08
N ASP A 205 -59.63 0.41 26.73
CA ASP A 205 -60.37 -0.76 26.26
C ASP A 205 -60.98 -0.50 24.88
N THR A 206 -61.67 0.65 24.70
CA THR A 206 -62.22 1.07 23.41
C THR A 206 -61.13 1.21 22.34
N LEU A 207 -59.98 1.77 22.69
CA LEU A 207 -58.83 1.88 21.80
C LEU A 207 -58.37 0.49 21.32
N ASN A 208 -58.34 -0.50 22.22
CA ASN A 208 -57.90 -1.87 21.93
C ASN A 208 -58.93 -2.70 21.16
N THR A 209 -60.22 -2.52 21.46
CA THR A 209 -61.30 -3.30 20.83
C THR A 209 -61.76 -2.72 19.49
N THR A 210 -61.51 -1.44 19.22
CA THR A 210 -61.85 -0.82 17.94
C THR A 210 -60.80 -1.17 16.89
N SER A 211 -61.19 -1.98 15.90
CA SER A 211 -60.30 -2.46 14.84
C SER A 211 -59.52 -1.33 14.17
N GLY A 212 -58.19 -1.40 14.23
CA GLY A 212 -57.27 -0.45 13.59
C GLY A 212 -57.05 0.88 14.33
N LEU A 213 -57.88 1.22 15.33
CA LEU A 213 -57.80 2.52 16.00
C LEU A 213 -56.50 2.68 16.79
N TRP A 214 -56.09 1.66 17.57
CA TRP A 214 -54.82 1.70 18.29
C TRP A 214 -53.62 1.85 17.35
N ALA A 215 -53.58 1.09 16.27
CA ALA A 215 -52.48 1.16 15.30
C ALA A 215 -52.39 2.55 14.65
N SER A 216 -53.54 3.14 14.28
CA SER A 216 -53.60 4.51 13.75
C SER A 216 -53.11 5.53 14.80
N GLU A 217 -53.55 5.40 16.05
CA GLU A 217 -53.16 6.31 17.12
C GLU A 217 -51.67 6.19 17.47
N ALA A 218 -51.15 4.98 17.61
CA ALA A 218 -49.73 4.73 17.84
C ALA A 218 -48.89 5.38 16.74
N LEU A 219 -49.27 5.18 15.49
CA LEU A 219 -48.58 5.74 14.34
C LEU A 219 -48.57 7.29 14.37
N THR A 220 -49.73 7.92 14.59
CA THR A 220 -49.84 9.39 14.71
C THR A 220 -49.00 9.92 15.87
N ARG A 221 -49.09 9.29 17.04
CA ARG A 221 -48.33 9.73 18.22
C ARG A 221 -46.82 9.65 18.03
N ALA A 222 -46.34 8.54 17.46
CA ALA A 222 -44.92 8.33 17.18
C ALA A 222 -44.38 9.42 16.23
N GLN A 223 -45.09 9.67 15.12
CA GLN A 223 -44.71 10.71 14.16
C GLN A 223 -44.65 12.09 14.79
N ASN A 224 -45.70 12.49 15.51
CA ASN A 224 -45.75 13.79 16.15
C ASN A 224 -44.54 13.97 17.10
N ARG A 225 -44.30 12.98 17.96
CA ARG A 225 -43.26 13.04 19.00
C ARG A 225 -41.84 12.97 18.46
N PHE A 226 -41.58 12.17 17.44
CA PHE A 226 -40.24 12.07 16.85
C PHE A 226 -39.90 13.29 15.99
N VAL A 227 -40.88 13.86 15.28
CA VAL A 227 -40.67 15.15 14.62
C VAL A 227 -40.44 16.26 15.62
N LEU A 228 -41.24 16.33 16.69
CA LEU A 228 -41.02 17.31 17.76
C LEU A 228 -39.63 17.15 18.38
N LEU A 229 -39.15 15.92 18.60
CA LEU A 229 -37.80 15.66 19.10
C LEU A 229 -36.71 16.23 18.17
N MET A 230 -36.80 15.98 16.87
CA MET A 230 -35.85 16.50 15.89
C MET A 230 -35.89 18.04 15.80
N GLU A 231 -37.08 18.63 15.79
CA GLU A 231 -37.24 20.09 15.72
C GLU A 231 -36.83 20.79 17.03
N ALA A 232 -37.06 20.16 18.19
CA ALA A 232 -36.57 20.63 19.48
C ALA A 232 -35.04 20.64 19.54
N LEU A 233 -34.37 19.59 19.04
CA LEU A 233 -32.91 19.54 18.93
C LEU A 233 -32.36 20.69 18.07
N LYS A 234 -32.90 20.86 16.86
CA LYS A 234 -32.48 21.95 15.95
C LYS A 234 -32.73 23.32 16.56
N LYS A 235 -33.90 23.53 17.18
CA LYS A 235 -34.25 24.80 17.82
C LYS A 235 -33.32 25.12 18.99
N LYS A 236 -33.07 24.15 19.89
CA LYS A 236 -32.18 24.33 21.04
C LYS A 236 -30.74 24.63 20.62
N ALA A 237 -30.23 23.95 19.59
CA ALA A 237 -28.92 24.26 19.02
C ALA A 237 -28.86 25.67 18.41
N ALA A 238 -29.90 26.07 17.66
CA ALA A 238 -30.00 27.40 17.06
C ALA A 238 -30.12 28.55 18.09
N GLU A 239 -30.68 28.28 19.28
CA GLU A 239 -30.74 29.24 20.39
C GLU A 239 -29.40 29.40 21.12
N SER A 240 -28.50 28.43 20.99
CA SER A 240 -27.26 28.38 21.77
C SER A 240 -26.03 28.92 21.04
N ILE A 241 -26.11 29.22 19.74
CA ILE A 241 -24.93 29.49 18.89
C ILE A 241 -25.19 30.66 17.93
N THR A 242 -24.20 31.54 17.76
CA THR A 242 -24.19 32.63 16.77
C THR A 242 -22.95 32.51 15.87
N PRO A 243 -23.08 32.44 14.54
CA PRO A 243 -24.33 32.41 13.77
C PRO A 243 -25.12 31.11 13.99
N LYS A 244 -26.45 31.18 13.78
CA LYS A 244 -27.35 30.03 13.95
C LYS A 244 -26.82 28.81 13.19
N THR A 245 -26.73 27.68 13.87
CA THR A 245 -26.12 26.46 13.35
C THR A 245 -27.03 25.67 12.42
N ASP A 246 -26.42 24.94 11.50
CA ASP A 246 -27.06 23.99 10.60
C ASP A 246 -27.01 22.57 11.16
N LEU A 247 -27.48 22.39 12.41
CA LEU A 247 -27.50 21.08 13.08
C LEU A 247 -28.20 20.04 12.20
N GLU A 248 -27.50 18.96 11.93
CA GLU A 248 -27.99 17.82 11.20
C GLU A 248 -28.54 16.78 12.17
N VAL A 249 -29.76 16.32 11.94
CA VAL A 249 -30.39 15.29 12.77
C VAL A 249 -30.83 14.15 11.85
N VAL A 250 -30.51 12.93 12.24
CA VAL A 250 -30.94 11.73 11.54
C VAL A 250 -31.56 10.77 12.55
N PHE A 251 -32.60 10.08 12.12
CA PHE A 251 -33.17 8.99 12.88
C PHE A 251 -32.23 7.79 12.77
N GLY A 252 -32.09 6.97 13.80
CA GLY A 252 -31.09 5.91 13.91
C GLY A 252 -31.31 4.72 12.96
N ALA A 253 -32.13 4.89 11.93
CA ALA A 253 -32.58 3.85 11.04
C ALA A 253 -32.94 4.40 9.67
N SER A 254 -32.84 3.54 8.67
CA SER A 254 -33.21 3.85 7.30
C SER A 254 -34.70 3.72 7.07
N MET A 255 -35.17 4.33 5.98
CA MET A 255 -36.54 4.11 5.48
C MET A 255 -36.79 2.63 5.18
N TYR A 256 -35.76 1.89 4.80
CA TYR A 256 -35.81 0.47 4.56
C TYR A 256 -34.61 -0.23 5.20
N GLN A 257 -34.88 -1.09 6.19
CA GLN A 257 -33.90 -1.85 6.97
C GLN A 257 -33.76 -3.32 6.53
N GLY A 258 -34.38 -3.72 5.42
CA GLY A 258 -34.36 -5.11 4.96
C GLY A 258 -33.11 -5.49 4.18
N GLU A 259 -32.94 -6.79 3.95
CA GLU A 259 -31.96 -7.26 2.97
C GLU A 259 -32.51 -7.03 1.56
N PRO A 260 -31.78 -6.34 0.68
CA PRO A 260 -32.20 -6.12 -0.72
C PRO A 260 -32.55 -7.41 -1.46
N ARG A 261 -32.02 -8.55 -1.00
CA ARG A 261 -32.43 -9.85 -1.53
C ARG A 261 -33.80 -10.27 -1.03
N LEU A 262 -34.11 -10.17 0.26
CA LEU A 262 -35.27 -10.84 0.87
C LEU A 262 -36.61 -10.15 0.61
N ASP A 263 -36.65 -8.81 0.54
CA ASP A 263 -37.92 -8.08 0.72
C ASP A 263 -38.37 -7.21 -0.45
N PHE A 264 -37.72 -7.28 -1.62
CA PHE A 264 -38.06 -6.40 -2.75
C PHE A 264 -39.50 -6.55 -3.25
N VAL A 265 -40.09 -7.73 -3.10
CA VAL A 265 -41.43 -8.03 -3.62
C VAL A 265 -42.55 -7.57 -2.67
N ASN A 266 -42.28 -7.49 -1.36
CA ASN A 266 -43.33 -7.42 -0.34
C ASN A 266 -43.49 -6.04 0.31
N ASN A 267 -42.63 -5.07 0.00
CA ASN A 267 -42.63 -3.77 0.66
C ASN A 267 -42.44 -3.87 2.20
N SER A 268 -42.07 -5.05 2.72
CA SER A 268 -41.87 -5.37 4.14
C SER A 268 -40.52 -4.82 4.62
N GLY A 269 -40.41 -4.47 5.92
CA GLY A 269 -39.17 -3.93 6.48
C GLY A 269 -39.05 -2.40 6.44
N ILE A 270 -40.20 -1.70 6.43
CA ILE A 270 -40.23 -0.26 6.64
C ILE A 270 -40.12 0.02 8.14
N PHE A 271 -39.17 0.87 8.53
CA PHE A 271 -38.94 1.16 9.94
C PHE A 271 -40.07 2.03 10.53
N ILE A 272 -40.34 3.18 9.92
CA ILE A 272 -41.42 4.10 10.31
C ILE A 272 -42.05 4.73 9.06
N GLU A 273 -43.38 4.80 9.01
CA GLU A 273 -44.14 5.43 7.92
C GLU A 273 -45.14 6.45 8.42
N GLY A 274 -45.58 7.29 7.48
CA GLY A 274 -46.71 8.22 7.58
C GLY A 274 -46.34 9.67 7.92
N SER A 275 -47.35 10.46 8.27
CA SER A 275 -47.27 11.92 8.29
C SER A 275 -47.77 12.52 9.61
N VAL A 276 -47.01 13.49 10.12
CA VAL A 276 -47.35 14.24 11.33
C VAL A 276 -48.76 14.84 11.21
N ASN A 277 -49.60 14.58 12.21
CA ASN A 277 -50.90 15.21 12.37
C ASN A 277 -50.97 15.92 13.72
N ILE A 278 -50.68 17.22 13.72
CA ILE A 278 -50.79 18.07 14.91
C ILE A 278 -52.15 18.76 15.03
N SER A 279 -53.13 18.53 14.13
CA SER A 279 -54.37 19.32 14.10
C SER A 279 -55.21 19.22 15.38
N HIS A 280 -55.00 18.18 16.18
CA HIS A 280 -55.67 17.93 17.45
C HIS A 280 -54.82 18.27 18.67
N ILE A 281 -53.61 18.80 18.48
CA ILE A 281 -52.69 19.20 19.55
C ILE A 281 -52.96 20.67 19.91
N SER A 282 -53.14 20.95 21.21
CA SER A 282 -53.29 22.32 21.69
C SER A 282 -52.09 23.19 21.29
N GLY A 283 -52.35 24.37 20.72
CA GLY A 283 -51.34 25.29 20.23
C GLY A 283 -50.92 25.09 18.76
N ALA A 284 -51.52 24.12 18.06
CA ALA A 284 -51.32 23.92 16.62
C ALA A 284 -52.12 24.93 15.78
N SER A 285 -51.49 25.46 14.73
CA SER A 285 -52.10 26.28 13.69
C SER A 285 -51.40 26.01 12.35
N GLY A 286 -52.08 25.29 11.44
CA GLY A 286 -51.49 24.82 10.20
C GLY A 286 -50.28 23.92 10.44
N SER A 287 -49.12 24.30 9.89
CA SER A 287 -47.83 23.61 10.09
C SER A 287 -47.00 24.17 11.26
N THR A 288 -47.59 25.04 12.09
CA THR A 288 -46.93 25.67 13.23
C THR A 288 -47.50 25.14 14.54
N LEU A 289 -46.62 24.84 15.50
CA LEU A 289 -46.98 24.45 16.85
C LEU A 289 -46.34 25.42 17.85
N THR A 290 -47.14 26.03 18.71
CA THR A 290 -46.64 26.80 19.86
C THR A 290 -47.04 26.12 21.16
N ILE A 291 -46.06 25.62 21.90
CA ILE A 291 -46.26 24.86 23.13
C ILE A 291 -45.16 25.20 24.14
N ASN A 292 -45.50 25.31 25.42
CA ASN A 292 -44.58 25.68 26.50
C ASN A 292 -43.73 26.94 26.19
N GLY A 293 -44.32 27.93 25.51
CA GLY A 293 -43.64 29.18 25.13
C GLY A 293 -42.67 29.06 23.93
N ARG A 294 -42.56 27.88 23.31
CA ARG A 294 -41.70 27.62 22.16
C ARG A 294 -42.52 27.40 20.89
N THR A 295 -42.10 28.05 19.81
CA THR A 295 -42.72 27.90 18.48
C THR A 295 -41.85 27.05 17.56
N TYR A 296 -42.47 26.03 16.98
CA TYR A 296 -41.94 25.11 15.98
C TYR A 296 -42.71 25.32 14.67
N THR A 297 -42.01 25.65 13.58
CA THR A 297 -42.63 25.89 12.27
C THR A 297 -42.33 24.74 11.31
N ASN A 298 -43.21 24.53 10.33
CA ASN A 298 -43.09 23.47 9.32
C ASN A 298 -43.08 22.05 9.91
N ILE A 299 -43.76 21.82 11.03
CA ILE A 299 -43.76 20.52 11.75
C ILE A 299 -44.67 19.46 11.09
N SER A 300 -45.40 19.81 10.03
CA SER A 300 -46.26 18.89 9.27
C SER A 300 -45.49 18.20 8.14
N GLY A 301 -45.92 17.00 7.76
CA GLY A 301 -45.32 16.26 6.62
C GLY A 301 -44.88 14.87 7.03
N SER A 302 -44.08 14.20 6.20
CA SER A 302 -43.52 12.91 6.58
C SER A 302 -42.47 13.09 7.67
N ILE A 303 -42.34 12.16 8.61
CA ILE A 303 -41.24 12.18 9.60
C ILE A 303 -39.87 12.31 8.93
N TRP A 304 -39.71 11.66 7.77
CA TRP A 304 -38.50 11.71 6.97
C TRP A 304 -38.19 13.11 6.45
N ASP A 305 -39.18 14.00 6.35
CA ASP A 305 -38.97 15.38 5.90
C ASP A 305 -38.08 16.17 6.87
N HIS A 306 -38.05 15.75 8.12
CA HIS A 306 -37.36 16.39 9.23
C HIS A 306 -35.95 15.89 9.48
N GLU A 307 -35.49 14.83 8.81
CA GLU A 307 -34.08 14.45 8.89
C GLU A 307 -33.21 15.44 8.10
N SER A 308 -31.89 15.34 8.23
CA SER A 308 -30.92 16.06 7.40
C SER A 308 -30.22 15.16 6.38
N SER A 309 -30.15 13.87 6.67
CA SER A 309 -29.58 12.81 5.83
C SER A 309 -30.30 11.51 6.19
N MET A 310 -30.25 10.50 5.32
CA MET A 310 -30.83 9.21 5.64
C MET A 310 -29.78 8.38 6.39
N GLN A 311 -30.10 7.90 7.59
CA GLN A 311 -29.22 7.00 8.32
C GLN A 311 -29.34 5.61 7.70
N GLY A 312 -28.37 5.26 6.85
CA GLY A 312 -28.32 3.99 6.13
C GLY A 312 -27.98 2.83 7.05
N TYR A 313 -28.77 2.58 8.09
CA TYR A 313 -28.55 1.52 9.05
C TYR A 313 -29.28 0.24 8.65
N TYR A 314 -28.53 -0.85 8.58
CA TYR A 314 -29.04 -2.17 8.19
C TYR A 314 -28.38 -3.23 9.06
N TYR A 315 -29.20 -4.00 9.76
CA TYR A 315 -28.77 -5.11 10.58
C TYR A 315 -28.45 -6.31 9.73
N ARG A 316 -27.19 -6.74 9.77
CA ARG A 316 -26.83 -8.02 9.21
C ARG A 316 -27.09 -9.09 10.25
N MET A 317 -28.28 -9.69 10.20
CA MET A 317 -28.67 -10.68 11.19
C MET A 317 -27.77 -11.91 11.12
N GLY A 318 -27.74 -12.62 9.99
CA GLY A 318 -27.14 -13.96 9.92
C GLY A 318 -25.89 -14.07 9.05
N LYS A 319 -25.12 -15.11 9.37
CA LYS A 319 -24.08 -15.74 8.55
C LYS A 319 -24.63 -17.10 8.09
N ASP A 320 -24.26 -17.54 6.89
CA ASP A 320 -24.75 -18.81 6.32
C ASP A 320 -23.56 -19.77 6.14
N PHE A 321 -23.74 -21.04 6.50
CA PHE A 321 -22.74 -22.11 6.34
C PHE A 321 -23.35 -23.33 5.68
N LEU A 322 -22.53 -24.17 5.05
CA LEU A 322 -22.93 -25.54 4.76
C LEU A 322 -23.16 -26.29 6.09
N GLU A 323 -24.16 -27.16 6.14
CA GLU A 323 -24.56 -27.86 7.37
C GLU A 323 -23.41 -28.64 7.99
N VAL A 324 -22.59 -29.28 7.16
CA VAL A 324 -21.39 -30.03 7.61
C VAL A 324 -20.37 -29.13 8.31
N ASP A 325 -20.10 -27.95 7.76
CA ASP A 325 -19.10 -27.02 8.32
C ASP A 325 -19.63 -26.34 9.58
N GLY A 326 -20.89 -25.90 9.57
CA GLY A 326 -21.49 -25.25 10.73
C GLY A 326 -21.68 -26.21 11.91
N LYS A 327 -22.03 -27.48 11.65
CA LYS A 327 -22.06 -28.53 12.68
C LYS A 327 -20.68 -28.73 13.30
N ALA A 328 -19.64 -28.85 12.47
CA ALA A 328 -18.26 -29.00 12.95
C ALA A 328 -17.79 -27.81 13.80
N ILE A 329 -18.18 -26.58 13.43
CA ILE A 329 -17.79 -25.35 14.16
C ILE A 329 -18.57 -25.20 15.47
N PHE A 330 -19.91 -25.20 15.42
CA PHE A 330 -20.76 -24.73 16.51
C PHE A 330 -21.30 -25.85 17.42
N GLU A 331 -21.54 -27.06 16.88
CA GLU A 331 -22.14 -28.16 17.62
C GLU A 331 -21.08 -29.15 18.13
N ASP A 332 -20.28 -29.70 17.21
CA ASP A 332 -19.26 -30.71 17.53
C ASP A 332 -17.97 -30.08 18.05
N LYS A 333 -17.79 -28.78 17.83
CA LYS A 333 -16.64 -27.98 18.25
C LYS A 333 -15.30 -28.65 17.90
N VAL A 334 -15.20 -29.16 16.68
CA VAL A 334 -14.01 -29.89 16.19
C VAL A 334 -12.78 -29.01 16.34
N PRO A 335 -11.71 -29.42 17.04
CA PRO A 335 -10.59 -28.54 17.39
C PRO A 335 -9.98 -27.75 16.22
N ALA A 336 -9.83 -28.39 15.05
CA ALA A 336 -9.26 -27.76 13.86
C ALA A 336 -10.14 -26.63 13.26
N THR A 337 -11.44 -26.60 13.59
CA THR A 337 -12.40 -25.60 13.11
C THR A 337 -12.59 -24.44 14.09
N GLN A 338 -12.01 -24.54 15.29
CA GLN A 338 -12.16 -23.55 16.36
C GLN A 338 -11.24 -22.33 16.17
N ASN A 339 -11.28 -21.69 15.00
CA ASN A 339 -10.57 -20.44 14.72
C ASN A 339 -11.27 -19.60 13.64
N TYR A 340 -11.01 -18.28 13.62
CA TYR A 340 -11.60 -17.35 12.66
C TYR A 340 -11.22 -17.62 11.21
N THR A 341 -9.99 -18.07 10.96
CA THR A 341 -9.55 -18.40 9.59
C THR A 341 -10.46 -19.45 8.98
N TYR A 342 -10.71 -20.53 9.71
CA TYR A 342 -11.62 -21.59 9.30
C TYR A 342 -13.05 -21.05 9.16
N LEU A 343 -13.57 -20.38 10.19
CA LEU A 343 -14.92 -19.83 10.20
C LEU A 343 -15.19 -18.95 8.96
N TRP A 344 -14.34 -17.98 8.66
CA TRP A 344 -14.54 -17.11 7.50
C TRP A 344 -14.33 -17.85 6.17
N SER A 345 -13.44 -18.85 6.12
CA SER A 345 -13.26 -19.68 4.91
C SER A 345 -14.46 -20.54 4.55
N LYS A 346 -15.31 -20.85 5.53
CA LYS A 346 -16.51 -21.69 5.36
C LYS A 346 -17.81 -20.90 5.29
N GLN A 347 -17.75 -19.59 5.53
CA GLN A 347 -18.91 -18.75 5.36
C GLN A 347 -19.29 -18.73 3.87
N LEU A 348 -20.57 -18.95 3.58
CA LEU A 348 -21.07 -18.92 2.20
C LEU A 348 -20.89 -17.52 1.59
N PRO A 349 -20.44 -17.43 0.32
CA PRO A 349 -20.24 -16.16 -0.36
C PRO A 349 -21.53 -15.34 -0.42
N ARG A 350 -21.39 -14.03 -0.17
CA ARG A 350 -22.48 -13.05 -0.25
C ARG A 350 -22.22 -12.08 -1.40
N HIS A 351 -23.28 -11.65 -2.08
CA HIS A 351 -23.18 -10.66 -3.14
C HIS A 351 -23.13 -9.24 -2.57
N ILE A 352 -22.04 -8.90 -1.89
CA ILE A 352 -21.97 -7.65 -1.12
C ILE A 352 -22.13 -6.39 -1.98
N VAL A 353 -21.69 -6.42 -3.24
CA VAL A 353 -21.88 -5.29 -4.18
C VAL A 353 -23.34 -5.13 -4.57
N ALA A 354 -24.03 -6.24 -4.90
CA ALA A 354 -25.46 -6.22 -5.19
C ALA A 354 -26.30 -5.79 -3.98
N ASP A 355 -25.94 -6.27 -2.78
CA ASP A 355 -26.59 -5.88 -1.54
C ASP A 355 -26.47 -4.38 -1.30
N GLU A 356 -25.25 -3.86 -1.17
CA GLU A 356 -25.08 -2.45 -0.83
C GLU A 356 -25.63 -1.51 -1.90
N LYS A 357 -25.49 -1.87 -3.18
CA LYS A 357 -26.11 -1.14 -4.29
C LYS A 357 -27.64 -1.17 -4.21
N GLY A 358 -28.24 -2.35 -4.05
CA GLY A 358 -29.69 -2.52 -4.00
C GLY A 358 -30.31 -1.84 -2.79
N TYR A 359 -29.61 -1.84 -1.67
CA TYR A 359 -29.99 -1.12 -0.45
C TYR A 359 -30.09 0.40 -0.69
N ILE A 360 -29.07 0.98 -1.32
CA ILE A 360 -29.04 2.40 -1.68
C ILE A 360 -30.18 2.72 -2.66
N GLN A 361 -30.30 1.94 -3.75
CA GLN A 361 -31.32 2.14 -4.78
C GLN A 361 -32.74 2.10 -4.21
N LEU A 362 -33.00 1.16 -3.29
CA LEU A 362 -34.31 1.03 -2.67
C LEU A 362 -34.62 2.22 -1.77
N ASN A 363 -33.69 2.60 -0.88
CA ASN A 363 -33.89 3.76 -0.03
C ASN A 363 -34.06 5.04 -0.85
N GLU A 364 -33.30 5.22 -1.93
CA GLU A 364 -33.48 6.36 -2.83
C GLU A 364 -34.83 6.36 -3.54
N LYS A 365 -35.27 5.20 -4.04
CA LYS A 365 -36.61 5.04 -4.62
C LYS A 365 -37.68 5.43 -3.58
N ARG A 366 -37.55 4.96 -2.34
CA ARG A 366 -38.49 5.30 -1.26
C ARG A 366 -38.48 6.78 -0.93
N MET A 367 -37.30 7.40 -0.81
CA MET A 367 -37.19 8.85 -0.60
C MET A 367 -37.89 9.61 -1.74
N ARG A 368 -37.69 9.22 -3.01
CA ARG A 368 -38.40 9.82 -4.16
C ARG A 368 -39.91 9.62 -4.08
N ASP A 369 -40.37 8.40 -3.84
CA ASP A 369 -41.79 8.06 -3.78
C ASP A 369 -42.52 8.79 -2.64
N ARG A 370 -41.83 9.05 -1.52
CA ARG A 370 -42.42 9.67 -0.32
C ARG A 370 -42.24 11.17 -0.26
N GLN A 371 -41.05 11.67 -0.58
CA GLN A 371 -40.64 13.06 -0.36
C GLN A 371 -40.48 13.85 -1.66
N GLY A 372 -40.55 13.20 -2.82
CA GLY A 372 -40.25 13.81 -4.12
C GLY A 372 -38.78 14.16 -4.33
N ARG A 373 -37.89 13.75 -3.42
CA ARG A 373 -36.44 14.05 -3.47
C ARG A 373 -35.62 12.94 -2.82
N THR A 374 -34.34 12.85 -3.16
CA THR A 374 -33.36 12.01 -2.45
C THR A 374 -32.52 12.84 -1.49
N ARG A 375 -31.86 12.16 -0.55
CA ARG A 375 -30.93 12.74 0.40
C ARG A 375 -29.64 11.92 0.44
N PRO A 376 -28.52 12.51 0.87
CA PRO A 376 -27.31 11.75 1.14
C PRO A 376 -27.55 10.69 2.21
N ILE A 377 -26.85 9.57 2.09
CA ILE A 377 -26.91 8.45 3.03
C ILE A 377 -25.66 8.45 3.90
N ILE A 378 -25.85 8.39 5.22
CA ILE A 378 -24.79 8.07 6.17
C ILE A 378 -24.93 6.58 6.46
N ARG A 379 -24.16 5.74 5.77
CA ARG A 379 -24.25 4.30 5.94
C ARG A 379 -23.67 3.91 7.29
N GLN A 380 -24.53 3.57 8.24
CA GLN A 380 -24.12 2.98 9.51
C GLN A 380 -23.97 1.47 9.38
N ILE A 381 -22.80 0.95 9.70
CA ILE A 381 -22.48 -0.48 9.66
C ILE A 381 -22.11 -0.95 11.05
N GLU A 382 -22.68 -2.08 11.46
CA GLU A 382 -22.13 -2.84 12.57
C GLU A 382 -21.02 -3.74 12.05
N PRO A 383 -19.88 -3.82 12.75
CA PRO A 383 -18.83 -4.76 12.40
C PRO A 383 -19.23 -6.23 12.63
N GLN A 384 -20.28 -6.46 13.43
CA GLN A 384 -20.76 -7.77 13.88
C GLN A 384 -22.04 -8.20 13.16
N TYR A 385 -22.34 -9.50 13.21
CA TYR A 385 -23.66 -10.02 12.92
C TYR A 385 -24.56 -9.83 14.13
N GLU A 386 -25.80 -9.39 13.91
CA GLU A 386 -26.70 -9.00 14.99
C GLU A 386 -27.33 -10.20 15.71
N THR A 387 -27.57 -11.32 15.00
CA THR A 387 -28.18 -12.50 15.63
C THR A 387 -27.16 -13.44 16.25
N ASP A 388 -27.57 -14.05 17.36
CA ASP A 388 -26.92 -15.21 17.96
C ASP A 388 -27.12 -16.49 17.15
N THR A 389 -27.87 -16.45 16.04
CA THR A 389 -28.19 -17.65 15.25
C THR A 389 -27.50 -17.68 13.88
N THR A 390 -27.46 -18.85 13.24
CA THR A 390 -26.94 -19.03 11.88
C THR A 390 -27.77 -20.06 11.14
N ALA A 391 -27.93 -19.90 9.83
CA ALA A 391 -28.55 -20.90 8.99
C ALA A 391 -27.50 -21.94 8.54
N LEU A 392 -27.81 -23.21 8.76
CA LEU A 392 -27.05 -24.35 8.26
C LEU A 392 -27.74 -24.87 7.00
N ILE A 393 -27.13 -24.61 5.85
CA ILE A 393 -27.66 -24.94 4.52
C ILE A 393 -27.28 -26.39 4.17
N LYS A 394 -28.29 -27.20 3.87
CA LYS A 394 -28.14 -28.58 3.43
C LYS A 394 -27.84 -28.66 1.93
N PRO A 395 -27.32 -29.79 1.42
CA PRO A 395 -27.06 -29.96 -0.01
C PRO A 395 -28.31 -29.79 -0.91
N ASP A 396 -29.51 -30.03 -0.37
CA ASP A 396 -30.80 -29.83 -1.07
C ASP A 396 -31.30 -28.38 -1.04
N GLY A 397 -30.55 -27.45 -0.43
CA GLY A 397 -30.90 -26.04 -0.28
C GLY A 397 -31.84 -25.73 0.88
N SER A 398 -32.38 -26.75 1.57
CA SER A 398 -33.09 -26.53 2.83
C SER A 398 -32.12 -26.08 3.92
N TYR A 399 -32.63 -25.51 5.02
CA TYR A 399 -31.79 -25.06 6.12
C TYR A 399 -32.42 -25.34 7.49
N ARG A 400 -31.58 -25.37 8.53
CA ARG A 400 -32.01 -25.27 9.92
C ARG A 400 -31.26 -24.15 10.62
N VAL A 401 -31.91 -23.52 11.59
CA VAL A 401 -31.32 -22.43 12.38
C VAL A 401 -30.76 -23.00 13.67
N ILE A 402 -29.52 -22.65 14.02
CA ILE A 402 -28.89 -23.03 15.29
C ILE A 402 -28.40 -21.78 16.03
N ASN A 403 -28.18 -21.90 17.34
CA ASN A 403 -27.39 -20.93 18.09
C ASN A 403 -25.92 -21.04 17.65
N ALA A 404 -25.30 -19.91 17.33
CA ALA A 404 -24.02 -19.77 16.63
C ALA A 404 -23.14 -18.69 17.26
N ARG A 405 -23.15 -18.63 18.59
CA ARG A 405 -22.20 -17.88 19.41
C ARG A 405 -20.77 -18.39 19.17
N ILE A 406 -19.79 -17.49 19.24
CA ILE A 406 -18.37 -17.83 18.99
C ILE A 406 -17.91 -18.91 19.97
N PRO A 407 -17.46 -20.08 19.51
CA PRO A 407 -17.09 -21.19 20.41
C PRO A 407 -15.62 -21.16 20.88
N PHE A 408 -14.83 -20.16 20.48
CA PHE A 408 -13.38 -20.12 20.71
C PHE A 408 -13.03 -19.77 22.17
N ALA A 409 -12.32 -20.67 22.86
CA ALA A 409 -12.03 -20.55 24.29
C ALA A 409 -11.18 -19.32 24.65
N ASP A 410 -10.34 -18.84 23.75
CA ASP A 410 -9.47 -17.68 23.93
C ASP A 410 -10.20 -16.34 23.77
N LEU A 411 -11.43 -16.34 23.23
CA LEU A 411 -12.31 -15.18 23.10
C LEU A 411 -13.49 -15.18 24.09
N GLN A 412 -13.60 -16.24 24.90
CA GLN A 412 -14.54 -16.33 26.02
C GLN A 412 -13.85 -16.40 27.41
N PRO A 413 -12.74 -15.69 27.70
CA PRO A 413 -12.12 -15.79 29.01
C PRO A 413 -13.04 -15.16 30.07
N GLY A 414 -13.68 -16.01 30.89
CA GLY A 414 -14.52 -15.57 32.02
C GLY A 414 -15.99 -15.29 31.70
N VAL A 415 -16.46 -15.50 30.46
CA VAL A 415 -17.89 -15.42 30.12
C VAL A 415 -18.54 -16.78 30.39
N THR A 416 -18.89 -17.04 31.65
CA THR A 416 -19.62 -18.25 32.06
C THR A 416 -21.11 -17.95 32.17
N GLY A 417 -21.88 -18.19 31.12
CA GLY A 417 -23.35 -18.09 31.13
C GLY A 417 -23.95 -17.54 29.83
N ASP A 418 -25.28 -17.49 29.79
CA ASP A 418 -26.07 -17.03 28.64
C ASP A 418 -25.93 -15.53 28.31
N GLY A 419 -25.14 -14.77 29.08
CA GLY A 419 -24.84 -13.36 28.84
C GLY A 419 -23.58 -13.16 28.00
N GLU A 420 -23.75 -12.81 26.73
CA GLU A 420 -22.75 -12.16 25.87
C GLU A 420 -21.49 -12.95 25.47
N ALA A 421 -21.63 -14.17 24.95
CA ALA A 421 -20.60 -14.64 24.02
C ALA A 421 -20.47 -13.62 22.87
N PRO A 422 -19.26 -13.26 22.41
CA PRO A 422 -19.12 -12.23 21.39
C PRO A 422 -19.85 -12.62 20.10
N LYS A 423 -20.59 -11.65 19.54
CA LYS A 423 -21.19 -11.75 18.21
C LYS A 423 -20.09 -11.98 17.17
N VAL A 424 -20.40 -12.74 16.13
CA VAL A 424 -19.43 -13.02 15.06
C VAL A 424 -19.19 -11.76 14.23
N TRP A 425 -17.92 -11.46 13.95
CA TRP A 425 -17.57 -10.35 13.07
C TRP A 425 -17.76 -10.67 11.60
N GLN A 426 -18.17 -9.65 10.87
CA GLN A 426 -18.33 -9.71 9.43
C GLN A 426 -16.95 -9.79 8.75
N PRO A 427 -16.82 -10.55 7.64
CA PRO A 427 -15.55 -10.68 6.92
C PRO A 427 -14.95 -9.32 6.51
N PRO A 428 -13.61 -9.14 6.58
CA PRO A 428 -12.96 -7.89 6.17
C PRO A 428 -13.29 -7.47 4.73
N GLY A 429 -13.40 -8.43 3.81
CA GLY A 429 -13.75 -8.16 2.42
C GLY A 429 -15.17 -7.57 2.24
N ASP A 430 -16.11 -7.88 3.15
CA ASP A 430 -17.45 -7.30 3.10
C ASP A 430 -17.37 -5.81 3.45
N ASN A 431 -16.69 -5.46 4.54
CA ASN A 431 -16.52 -4.06 4.97
C ASN A 431 -15.77 -3.22 3.94
N TYR A 432 -14.68 -3.76 3.36
CA TYR A 432 -14.00 -3.14 2.22
C TYR A 432 -14.98 -2.81 1.09
N SER A 433 -15.80 -3.81 0.72
CA SER A 433 -16.74 -3.69 -0.39
C SER A 433 -17.82 -2.64 -0.13
N ARG A 434 -18.36 -2.58 1.09
CA ARG A 434 -19.32 -1.54 1.47
C ARG A 434 -18.75 -0.15 1.23
N TYR A 435 -17.56 0.09 1.78
CA TYR A 435 -16.92 1.39 1.64
C TYR A 435 -16.74 1.76 0.16
N CYS A 436 -16.21 0.86 -0.68
CA CYS A 436 -16.02 1.12 -2.10
C CYS A 436 -17.34 1.46 -2.82
N VAL A 437 -18.41 0.69 -2.58
CA VAL A 437 -19.74 0.93 -3.16
C VAL A 437 -20.28 2.30 -2.74
N ILE A 438 -20.28 2.59 -1.43
CA ILE A 438 -20.84 3.82 -0.88
C ILE A 438 -20.03 5.04 -1.34
N ARG A 439 -18.69 4.96 -1.29
CA ARG A 439 -17.81 6.05 -1.70
C ARG A 439 -17.95 6.35 -3.19
N LEU A 440 -18.03 5.31 -4.04
CA LEU A 440 -18.27 5.49 -5.47
C LEU A 440 -19.66 6.11 -5.71
N ARG A 441 -20.72 5.65 -5.03
CA ARG A 441 -22.06 6.24 -5.18
C ARG A 441 -22.07 7.72 -4.79
N ALA A 442 -21.48 8.06 -3.65
CA ALA A 442 -21.48 9.42 -3.10
C ALA A 442 -20.74 10.42 -4.01
N GLY A 443 -19.57 10.06 -4.56
CA GLY A 443 -18.76 11.00 -5.33
C GLY A 443 -18.43 12.27 -4.54
N ALA A 444 -18.75 13.45 -5.06
CA ALA A 444 -18.53 14.72 -4.37
C ALA A 444 -19.79 15.26 -3.66
N GLU A 445 -20.85 14.47 -3.55
CA GLU A 445 -22.10 14.91 -2.94
C GLU A 445 -21.93 15.06 -1.42
N LYS A 446 -22.26 16.26 -0.90
CA LYS A 446 -22.15 16.59 0.51
C LYS A 446 -23.16 15.83 1.36
N GLY A 447 -22.72 15.42 2.55
CA GLY A 447 -23.57 14.83 3.59
C GLY A 447 -23.57 13.31 3.59
N TRP A 448 -23.03 12.68 2.54
CA TRP A 448 -22.80 11.25 2.51
C TRP A 448 -21.76 10.85 3.55
N GLY A 449 -21.82 9.60 3.98
CA GLY A 449 -20.79 9.06 4.83
C GLY A 449 -20.86 7.56 5.06
N LEU A 450 -19.85 7.08 5.76
CA LEU A 450 -19.80 5.74 6.34
C LEU A 450 -19.51 5.87 7.83
N TYR A 451 -20.29 5.15 8.61
CA TYR A 451 -20.25 5.15 10.06
C TYR A 451 -20.11 3.72 10.58
N LEU A 452 -18.91 3.37 11.06
CA LEU A 452 -18.69 2.12 11.76
C LEU A 452 -19.12 2.28 13.23
N PHE A 453 -20.22 1.64 13.59
CA PHE A 453 -20.79 1.63 14.94
C PHE A 453 -19.94 0.73 15.87
N PRO A 454 -19.80 1.06 17.16
CA PRO A 454 -19.01 0.24 18.07
C PRO A 454 -19.79 -1.00 18.53
N PRO A 455 -19.10 -2.08 18.91
CA PRO A 455 -19.73 -3.27 19.47
C PRO A 455 -20.22 -3.02 20.90
N GLY A 456 -21.54 -3.17 21.11
CA GLY A 456 -22.26 -3.40 22.39
C GLY A 456 -21.94 -2.50 23.58
N ASP A 457 -20.73 -2.61 24.13
CA ASP A 457 -20.27 -1.89 25.31
C ASP A 457 -19.32 -0.76 24.94
N VAL A 458 -19.85 0.46 24.97
CA VAL A 458 -19.11 1.68 24.62
C VAL A 458 -17.91 1.94 25.55
N SER A 459 -17.89 1.40 26.76
CA SER A 459 -16.76 1.56 27.69
C SER A 459 -15.49 0.88 27.18
N LYS A 460 -15.65 -0.12 26.31
CA LYS A 460 -14.56 -0.93 25.76
C LYS A 460 -13.86 -0.29 24.56
N ILE A 461 -14.47 0.71 23.94
CA ILE A 461 -13.99 1.37 22.71
C ILE A 461 -12.60 2.00 22.86
N ASN A 462 -12.33 2.58 24.04
CA ASN A 462 -11.10 3.31 24.32
C ASN A 462 -10.05 2.46 25.05
N LEU A 463 -10.35 1.20 25.35
CA LEU A 463 -9.40 0.34 26.04
C LEU A 463 -8.21 0.03 25.12
N PRO A 464 -6.98 -0.04 25.66
CA PRO A 464 -5.85 -0.56 24.93
C PRO A 464 -6.16 -1.95 24.35
N ILE A 465 -5.73 -2.23 23.12
CA ILE A 465 -6.04 -3.49 22.42
C ILE A 465 -5.67 -4.72 23.28
N ALA A 466 -4.51 -4.66 23.95
CA ALA A 466 -4.04 -5.73 24.83
C ALA A 466 -4.98 -6.03 26.01
N GLN A 467 -5.86 -5.10 26.38
CA GLN A 467 -6.83 -5.23 27.47
C GLN A 467 -8.21 -5.66 26.99
N ASN A 468 -8.39 -5.85 25.67
CA ASN A 468 -9.69 -6.09 25.08
C ASN A 468 -9.68 -7.35 24.20
N LEU A 469 -9.48 -8.49 24.85
CA LEU A 469 -9.30 -9.80 24.19
C LEU A 469 -10.45 -10.19 23.26
N VAL A 470 -11.65 -9.64 23.52
CA VAL A 470 -12.87 -9.85 22.73
C VAL A 470 -12.76 -9.25 21.32
N PHE A 471 -11.79 -8.37 21.04
CA PHE A 471 -11.62 -7.70 19.76
C PHE A 471 -10.24 -7.91 19.09
N ASN A 472 -9.52 -8.96 19.49
CA ASN A 472 -8.18 -9.26 18.98
C ASN A 472 -8.12 -9.70 17.49
N HIS A 473 -9.08 -10.44 16.96
CA HIS A 473 -9.14 -10.81 15.52
C HIS A 473 -9.94 -9.82 14.67
N GLU A 474 -10.68 -8.96 15.34
CA GLU A 474 -11.71 -8.10 14.82
C GLU A 474 -11.14 -6.85 14.09
N LEU A 475 -9.92 -6.44 14.45
CA LEU A 475 -9.26 -5.24 13.93
C LEU A 475 -9.07 -5.25 12.41
N HIS A 476 -8.96 -6.42 11.78
CA HIS A 476 -8.76 -6.51 10.33
C HIS A 476 -9.99 -6.06 9.53
N ALA A 477 -11.20 -6.15 10.08
CA ALA A 477 -12.39 -5.61 9.43
C ALA A 477 -12.32 -4.07 9.34
N ILE A 478 -11.71 -3.45 10.36
CA ILE A 478 -11.50 -2.01 10.45
C ILE A 478 -10.35 -1.60 9.53
N THR A 479 -9.21 -2.31 9.60
CA THR A 479 -8.09 -2.09 8.68
C THR A 479 -8.51 -2.26 7.21
N ALA A 480 -9.49 -3.12 6.92
CA ALA A 480 -10.05 -3.26 5.57
C ALA A 480 -10.84 -2.03 5.10
N LEU A 481 -11.52 -1.32 6.01
CA LEU A 481 -12.15 -0.03 5.69
C LEU A 481 -11.09 1.03 5.41
N ASP A 482 -10.04 1.08 6.22
CA ASP A 482 -8.92 2.01 6.02
C ASP A 482 -8.19 1.73 4.69
N GLN A 483 -8.03 0.45 4.32
CA GLN A 483 -7.54 0.04 3.00
C GLN A 483 -8.46 0.54 1.88
N ALA A 484 -9.77 0.27 1.98
CA ALA A 484 -10.74 0.70 0.97
C ALA A 484 -10.72 2.23 0.78
N ARG A 485 -10.61 2.96 1.89
CA ARG A 485 -10.45 4.41 1.90
C ARG A 485 -9.16 4.85 1.23
N ALA A 486 -8.04 4.19 1.51
CA ALA A 486 -6.76 4.47 0.87
C ALA A 486 -6.77 4.17 -0.64
N ASP A 487 -7.42 3.08 -1.07
CA ASP A 487 -7.58 2.71 -2.48
C ASP A 487 -8.40 3.76 -3.25
N MET A 488 -9.43 4.31 -2.61
CA MET A 488 -10.29 5.36 -3.18
C MET A 488 -9.68 6.77 -3.08
N GLN A 489 -8.60 6.94 -2.30
CA GLN A 489 -8.06 8.25 -1.92
C GLN A 489 -7.64 9.12 -3.11
N ARG A 490 -7.06 8.52 -4.16
CA ARG A 490 -6.61 9.25 -5.35
C ARG A 490 -7.73 9.92 -6.14
N PHE A 491 -8.98 9.51 -5.89
CA PHE A 491 -10.15 10.06 -6.56
C PHE A 491 -10.90 11.11 -5.75
N GLU A 492 -10.47 11.39 -4.51
CA GLU A 492 -11.16 12.31 -3.60
C GLU A 492 -11.36 13.70 -4.22
N ARG A 493 -10.37 14.21 -4.97
CA ARG A 493 -10.50 15.47 -5.74
C ARG A 493 -11.14 15.27 -7.12
N TRP A 494 -11.10 14.05 -7.65
CA TRP A 494 -11.57 13.72 -8.98
C TRP A 494 -13.10 13.65 -9.06
N TRP A 495 -13.77 13.22 -7.98
CA TRP A 495 -15.22 13.03 -7.96
C TRP A 495 -16.01 14.28 -8.38
N ALA A 496 -15.51 15.47 -8.04
CA ALA A 496 -16.12 16.73 -8.45
C ALA A 496 -16.13 16.85 -9.98
N GLY A 497 -17.33 16.98 -10.56
CA GLY A 497 -17.52 17.01 -12.02
C GLY A 497 -17.50 15.64 -12.71
N SER A 498 -17.48 14.54 -11.96
CA SER A 498 -17.70 13.20 -12.53
C SER A 498 -19.20 12.90 -12.70
N THR A 499 -19.54 12.16 -13.76
CA THR A 499 -20.88 11.65 -14.04
C THR A 499 -21.03 10.24 -13.47
N TYR A 500 -22.08 10.02 -12.67
CA TYR A 500 -22.42 8.71 -12.12
C TYR A 500 -23.33 7.93 -13.07
N VAL A 501 -23.07 6.64 -13.18
CA VAL A 501 -23.86 5.66 -13.93
C VAL A 501 -24.16 4.52 -12.98
N GLU A 502 -25.41 4.46 -12.54
CA GLU A 502 -25.86 3.53 -11.51
C GLU A 502 -25.88 2.08 -12.00
N ASP A 503 -26.51 1.85 -13.16
CA ASP A 503 -26.65 0.53 -13.76
C ASP A 503 -26.01 0.52 -15.16
N PRO A 504 -24.68 0.33 -15.27
CA PRO A 504 -24.06 0.11 -16.57
C PRO A 504 -24.63 -1.16 -17.21
N GLU A 505 -24.67 -1.19 -18.54
CA GLU A 505 -25.15 -2.36 -19.26
C GLU A 505 -24.07 -3.45 -19.29
N VAL A 506 -24.46 -4.70 -19.06
CA VAL A 506 -23.55 -5.82 -18.85
C VAL A 506 -23.88 -6.98 -19.80
N GLN A 507 -22.85 -7.57 -20.39
CA GLN A 507 -22.86 -8.91 -20.97
C GLN A 507 -22.09 -9.86 -20.07
N ILE A 508 -22.73 -10.94 -19.63
CA ILE A 508 -22.09 -11.95 -18.77
C ILE A 508 -21.27 -12.88 -19.65
N ASN A 509 -20.00 -13.09 -19.29
CA ASN A 509 -19.03 -13.84 -20.09
C ASN A 509 -18.85 -13.28 -21.51
N GLY A 510 -19.14 -11.98 -21.72
CA GLY A 510 -19.04 -11.33 -23.03
C GLY A 510 -20.04 -11.82 -24.08
N THR A 511 -21.12 -12.48 -23.66
CA THR A 511 -22.14 -13.04 -24.56
C THR A 511 -23.53 -12.48 -24.27
N GLY A 512 -24.42 -12.58 -25.25
CA GLY A 512 -25.83 -12.18 -25.12
C GLY A 512 -26.09 -10.68 -25.33
N ALA A 513 -27.30 -10.24 -25.02
CA ALA A 513 -27.66 -8.83 -25.07
C ALA A 513 -27.06 -8.06 -23.87
N PHE A 514 -26.75 -6.79 -24.10
CA PHE A 514 -26.41 -5.87 -23.02
C PHE A 514 -27.65 -5.64 -22.15
N THR A 515 -27.53 -5.89 -20.85
CA THR A 515 -28.62 -5.72 -19.89
C THR A 515 -28.11 -4.97 -18.66
N ALA A 516 -28.83 -3.96 -18.23
CA ALA A 516 -28.56 -3.26 -16.97
C ALA A 516 -29.15 -4.08 -15.81
N TYR A 517 -28.36 -4.29 -14.76
CA TYR A 517 -28.81 -4.98 -13.56
C TYR A 517 -28.76 -4.04 -12.37
N SER A 518 -29.92 -3.75 -11.79
CA SER A 518 -30.02 -3.17 -10.45
C SER A 518 -29.36 -4.09 -9.41
N GLY A 519 -29.07 -3.58 -8.22
CA GLY A 519 -28.55 -4.41 -7.12
C GLY A 519 -29.45 -5.61 -6.83
N THR A 520 -30.76 -5.44 -6.90
CA THR A 520 -31.75 -6.50 -6.66
C THR A 520 -31.75 -7.57 -7.74
N GLU A 521 -31.80 -7.16 -9.00
CA GLU A 521 -31.75 -8.10 -10.12
C GLU A 521 -30.44 -8.87 -10.13
N ALA A 522 -29.33 -8.20 -9.78
CA ALA A 522 -28.02 -8.83 -9.66
C ALA A 522 -27.96 -9.85 -8.52
N TYR A 523 -28.63 -9.57 -7.41
CA TYR A 523 -28.73 -10.52 -6.32
C TYR A 523 -29.51 -11.78 -6.73
N ALA A 524 -30.53 -11.62 -7.57
CA ALA A 524 -31.38 -12.68 -8.10
C ALA A 524 -32.10 -13.49 -7.00
N TYR A 525 -32.80 -12.82 -6.10
CA TYR A 525 -33.70 -13.47 -5.14
C TYR A 525 -35.15 -13.07 -5.40
N SER A 526 -36.06 -14.05 -5.38
CA SER A 526 -37.49 -13.82 -5.52
C SER A 526 -38.27 -14.82 -4.67
N SER A 527 -39.18 -14.31 -3.83
CA SER A 527 -40.14 -15.10 -3.05
C SER A 527 -39.55 -16.30 -2.31
N GLY A 528 -38.45 -16.13 -1.57
CA GLY A 528 -37.82 -17.23 -0.83
C GLY A 528 -36.76 -18.02 -1.61
N THR A 529 -36.66 -17.80 -2.92
CA THR A 529 -35.85 -18.64 -3.81
C THR A 529 -34.70 -17.85 -4.41
N PHE A 530 -33.48 -18.40 -4.31
CA PHE A 530 -32.31 -17.86 -4.99
C PHE A 530 -32.28 -18.34 -6.44
N GLY A 531 -32.36 -17.41 -7.38
CA GLY A 531 -32.04 -17.63 -8.79
C GLY A 531 -30.53 -17.58 -9.05
N THR A 532 -30.15 -17.60 -10.32
CA THR A 532 -28.75 -17.46 -10.73
C THR A 532 -28.29 -16.01 -10.52
N PRO A 533 -27.33 -15.75 -9.61
CA PRO A 533 -26.83 -14.39 -9.38
C PRO A 533 -26.20 -13.82 -10.65
N LYS A 534 -26.34 -12.51 -10.84
CA LYS A 534 -25.71 -11.75 -11.93
C LYS A 534 -24.65 -10.83 -11.33
N PRO A 535 -23.65 -10.38 -12.07
CA PRO A 535 -22.71 -9.41 -11.53
C PRO A 535 -23.40 -8.06 -11.30
N ALA A 536 -22.97 -7.34 -10.27
CA ALA A 536 -23.41 -5.98 -9.98
C ALA A 536 -22.25 -5.01 -10.24
N PHE A 537 -22.53 -3.94 -10.98
CA PHE A 537 -21.57 -2.89 -11.31
C PHE A 537 -22.17 -1.51 -11.10
N MET A 538 -21.30 -0.55 -10.82
CA MET A 538 -21.58 0.89 -10.83
C MET A 538 -20.34 1.60 -11.39
N LEU A 539 -20.51 2.73 -12.07
CA LEU A 539 -19.36 3.47 -12.59
C LEU A 539 -19.51 4.98 -12.50
N ARG A 540 -18.37 5.66 -12.50
CA ARG A 540 -18.26 7.11 -12.73
C ARG A 540 -17.32 7.37 -13.88
N TRP A 541 -17.57 8.42 -14.63
CA TRP A 541 -16.64 8.90 -15.64
C TRP A 541 -16.52 10.42 -15.61
N LYS A 542 -15.39 10.95 -16.09
CA LYS A 542 -15.15 12.39 -16.18
C LYS A 542 -14.38 12.71 -17.44
N ASP A 543 -14.77 13.80 -18.08
CA ASP A 543 -14.05 14.39 -19.20
C ASP A 543 -12.74 15.03 -18.72
N GLU A 544 -11.61 14.61 -19.30
CA GLU A 544 -10.27 15.13 -19.02
C GLU A 544 -9.60 15.65 -20.31
N GLY A 545 -10.40 16.23 -21.22
CA GLY A 545 -9.92 16.84 -22.46
C GLY A 545 -9.96 15.86 -23.63
N THR A 546 -8.82 15.27 -23.98
CA THR A 546 -8.75 14.27 -25.08
C THR A 546 -9.16 12.87 -24.65
N THR A 547 -9.38 12.67 -23.36
CA THR A 547 -9.75 11.38 -22.77
C THR A 547 -10.96 11.51 -21.84
N TRP A 548 -11.62 10.39 -21.58
CA TRP A 548 -12.47 10.20 -20.42
C TRP A 548 -11.76 9.30 -19.42
N ARG A 549 -11.68 9.71 -18.16
CA ARG A 549 -11.30 8.81 -17.08
C ARG A 549 -12.56 8.11 -16.59
N VAL A 550 -12.52 6.79 -16.42
CA VAL A 550 -13.63 5.95 -15.98
C VAL A 550 -13.18 5.15 -14.76
N VAL A 551 -13.96 5.18 -13.68
CA VAL A 551 -13.73 4.41 -12.46
C VAL A 551 -14.98 3.59 -12.19
N PHE A 552 -14.85 2.29 -11.94
CA PHE A 552 -16.01 1.45 -11.65
C PHE A 552 -15.76 0.43 -10.56
N VAL A 553 -16.83 0.10 -9.84
CA VAL A 553 -16.86 -0.92 -8.79
C VAL A 553 -17.72 -2.07 -9.27
N GLY A 554 -17.24 -3.30 -9.13
CA GLY A 554 -17.94 -4.50 -9.55
C GLY A 554 -17.78 -5.67 -8.58
N GLY A 555 -18.76 -6.57 -8.55
CA GLY A 555 -18.70 -7.81 -7.76
C GLY A 555 -19.73 -8.84 -8.24
N MET A 556 -19.61 -10.08 -7.77
CA MET A 556 -20.52 -11.18 -8.13
C MET A 556 -20.61 -12.20 -6.99
N LYS A 557 -21.79 -12.81 -6.76
CA LYS A 557 -21.91 -13.94 -5.83
C LYS A 557 -21.27 -15.20 -6.42
N GLN A 558 -20.01 -15.45 -6.08
CA GLN A 558 -19.25 -16.62 -6.53
C GLN A 558 -18.31 -17.11 -5.42
N GLY A 559 -17.79 -18.33 -5.54
CA GLY A 559 -16.78 -18.85 -4.62
C GLY A 559 -15.56 -17.94 -4.57
N PHE A 560 -14.84 -17.93 -3.44
CA PHE A 560 -13.76 -16.96 -3.20
C PHE A 560 -12.62 -17.01 -4.23
N THR A 561 -12.44 -18.14 -4.90
CA THR A 561 -11.44 -18.34 -5.97
C THR A 561 -12.05 -18.36 -7.36
N ASP A 562 -13.38 -18.32 -7.47
CA ASP A 562 -14.06 -18.39 -8.76
C ASP A 562 -13.84 -17.08 -9.52
N GLU A 563 -13.72 -17.19 -10.84
CA GLU A 563 -13.55 -16.06 -11.74
C GLU A 563 -14.73 -15.96 -12.71
N THR A 564 -15.19 -14.74 -12.96
CA THR A 564 -16.19 -14.45 -14.01
C THR A 564 -15.75 -13.23 -14.80
N THR A 565 -15.89 -13.27 -16.12
CA THR A 565 -15.66 -12.11 -16.98
C THR A 565 -17.00 -11.45 -17.33
N ALA A 566 -17.06 -10.13 -17.28
CA ALA A 566 -18.21 -9.35 -17.74
C ALA A 566 -17.74 -8.30 -18.75
N VAL A 567 -18.58 -7.95 -19.73
CA VAL A 567 -18.34 -6.80 -20.61
C VAL A 567 -19.34 -5.72 -20.28
N LEU A 568 -18.84 -4.55 -19.88
CA LEU A 568 -19.63 -3.39 -19.47
C LEU A 568 -19.68 -2.36 -20.59
N ARG A 569 -20.73 -1.55 -20.63
CA ARG A 569 -20.71 -0.25 -21.33
C ARG A 569 -21.63 0.74 -20.63
N VAL A 570 -21.43 2.02 -20.92
CA VAL A 570 -22.35 3.06 -20.44
C VAL A 570 -23.65 2.98 -21.26
N PRO A 571 -24.84 3.06 -20.63
CA PRO A 571 -26.10 2.98 -21.33
C PRO A 571 -26.23 4.01 -22.46
N GLY A 572 -26.97 3.65 -23.51
CA GLY A 572 -27.26 4.55 -24.64
C GLY A 572 -26.06 4.89 -25.54
N GLY A 573 -24.94 4.18 -25.43
CA GLY A 573 -23.77 4.40 -26.29
C GLY A 573 -22.93 5.63 -25.90
N LEU A 574 -23.09 6.15 -24.67
CA LEU A 574 -22.18 7.14 -24.11
C LEU A 574 -20.73 6.62 -24.07
N LEU A 575 -19.77 7.53 -23.97
CA LEU A 575 -18.34 7.22 -24.18
C LEU A 575 -18.10 6.56 -25.56
N ASN A 576 -18.81 7.02 -26.58
CA ASN A 576 -18.79 6.50 -27.96
C ASN A 576 -19.03 4.99 -28.06
N GLY A 577 -19.82 4.42 -27.17
CA GLY A 577 -20.14 2.98 -27.15
C GLY A 577 -18.94 2.09 -26.83
N ASN A 578 -17.86 2.64 -26.29
CA ASN A 578 -16.72 1.87 -25.80
C ASN A 578 -17.16 0.95 -24.66
N ARG A 579 -16.51 -0.20 -24.56
CA ARG A 579 -16.84 -1.34 -23.70
C ARG A 579 -15.67 -1.63 -22.77
N PHE A 580 -15.95 -2.29 -21.65
CA PHE A 580 -14.95 -2.66 -20.65
C PHE A 580 -15.10 -4.15 -20.33
N SER A 581 -14.16 -4.98 -20.78
CA SER A 581 -14.07 -6.40 -20.43
C SER A 581 -13.34 -6.53 -19.10
N VAL A 582 -14.03 -6.99 -18.07
CA VAL A 582 -13.59 -6.95 -16.68
C VAL A 582 -13.68 -8.35 -16.08
N LYS A 583 -12.63 -8.79 -15.40
CA LYS A 583 -12.63 -10.06 -14.68
C LYS A 583 -12.83 -9.80 -13.19
N LEU A 584 -13.84 -10.46 -12.62
CA LEU A 584 -14.19 -10.46 -11.19
C LEU A 584 -13.71 -11.76 -10.56
N ILE A 585 -13.14 -11.67 -9.35
CA ILE A 585 -12.65 -12.83 -8.60
C ILE A 585 -13.26 -12.82 -7.19
N GLY A 586 -13.87 -13.93 -6.78
CA GLY A 586 -14.50 -14.00 -5.46
C GLY A 586 -15.74 -13.10 -5.30
N PRO A 587 -16.33 -13.04 -4.09
CA PRO A 587 -17.55 -12.32 -3.80
C PRO A 587 -17.40 -10.80 -3.58
N TYR A 588 -16.16 -10.34 -3.40
CA TYR A 588 -15.88 -8.98 -2.94
C TYR A 588 -15.88 -7.95 -4.07
N ALA A 589 -15.97 -6.68 -3.70
CA ALA A 589 -15.85 -5.57 -4.62
C ALA A 589 -14.44 -5.47 -5.21
N HIS A 590 -14.39 -5.20 -6.51
CA HIS A 590 -13.20 -4.82 -7.25
C HIS A 590 -13.37 -3.39 -7.74
N VAL A 591 -12.36 -2.55 -7.54
CA VAL A 591 -12.34 -1.18 -8.04
C VAL A 591 -11.40 -1.11 -9.23
N PHE A 592 -11.85 -0.56 -10.34
CA PHE A 592 -11.09 -0.50 -11.59
C PHE A 592 -11.01 0.93 -12.11
N GLU A 593 -9.90 1.26 -12.78
CA GLU A 593 -9.70 2.53 -13.49
C GLU A 593 -9.34 2.27 -14.95
N VAL A 594 -9.93 3.06 -15.84
CA VAL A 594 -9.69 3.04 -17.28
C VAL A 594 -9.59 4.47 -17.82
N VAL A 595 -8.60 4.73 -18.67
CA VAL A 595 -8.51 6.00 -19.42
C VAL A 595 -8.92 5.74 -20.86
N VAL A 596 -10.10 6.22 -21.23
CA VAL A 596 -10.72 6.04 -22.54
C VAL A 596 -10.37 7.20 -23.47
N GLN A 597 -9.85 6.91 -24.66
CA GLN A 597 -9.59 7.94 -25.67
C GLN A 597 -10.92 8.41 -26.28
N LYS A 598 -11.16 9.72 -26.38
CA LYS A 598 -12.37 10.23 -27.04
C LYS A 598 -12.45 9.93 -28.53
N ALA A 599 -11.31 9.64 -29.15
CA ALA A 599 -11.24 9.21 -30.54
C ALA A 599 -11.71 7.76 -30.72
N ASP A 600 -11.81 6.97 -29.64
CA ASP A 600 -12.26 5.58 -29.73
C ASP A 600 -13.76 5.52 -29.87
N ILE A 601 -14.22 4.66 -30.79
CA ILE A 601 -15.63 4.38 -31.03
C ILE A 601 -15.81 2.86 -31.00
N GLY A 602 -16.68 2.38 -30.12
CA GLY A 602 -17.04 0.96 -30.02
C GLY A 602 -15.89 0.02 -29.59
N GLN A 603 -14.77 0.54 -29.10
CA GLN A 603 -13.60 -0.27 -28.69
C GLN A 603 -13.84 -0.97 -27.37
N THR A 604 -13.20 -2.13 -27.17
CA THR A 604 -13.25 -2.86 -25.90
C THR A 604 -11.93 -2.67 -25.14
N TYR A 605 -12.04 -2.20 -23.90
CA TYR A 605 -10.96 -2.03 -22.96
C TYR A 605 -10.88 -3.26 -22.06
N GLU A 606 -9.76 -3.95 -22.04
CA GLU A 606 -9.55 -5.09 -21.16
C GLU A 606 -8.99 -4.64 -19.81
N VAL A 607 -9.61 -5.11 -18.74
CA VAL A 607 -9.22 -4.82 -17.37
C VAL A 607 -8.98 -6.13 -16.65
N LEU A 608 -7.71 -6.41 -16.39
CA LEU A 608 -7.29 -7.63 -15.71
C LEU A 608 -7.04 -7.32 -14.22
N PRO A 609 -7.52 -8.15 -13.29
CA PRO A 609 -7.16 -8.06 -11.90
C PRO A 609 -5.68 -8.42 -11.75
N ILE A 610 -4.82 -7.41 -11.60
CA ILE A 610 -3.43 -7.58 -11.19
C ILE A 610 -3.44 -7.63 -9.66
N VAL A 611 -3.75 -8.78 -9.09
CA VAL A 611 -3.73 -8.96 -7.63
C VAL A 611 -3.08 -10.27 -7.29
N ASN A 612 -2.23 -10.25 -6.27
CA ASN A 612 -1.92 -11.46 -5.55
C ASN A 612 -3.25 -12.11 -5.11
N THR A 613 -3.59 -13.27 -5.69
CA THR A 613 -4.83 -14.00 -5.40
C THR A 613 -4.92 -14.38 -3.93
N ASP A 614 -3.80 -14.38 -3.20
CA ASP A 614 -3.77 -14.59 -1.76
C ASP A 614 -4.52 -13.50 -0.98
N TRP A 615 -4.58 -12.27 -1.50
CA TRP A 615 -5.34 -11.16 -0.90
C TRP A 615 -6.85 -11.23 -1.15
N LEU A 616 -7.25 -12.18 -2.00
CA LEU A 616 -8.65 -12.48 -2.34
C LEU A 616 -9.15 -13.73 -1.60
N ARG A 617 -8.27 -14.45 -0.89
CA ARG A 617 -8.67 -15.58 -0.05
C ARG A 617 -9.65 -15.13 1.03
N PRO A 618 -10.63 -15.97 1.40
CA PRO A 618 -11.60 -15.62 2.43
C PRO A 618 -10.94 -15.35 3.79
N GLY A 619 -11.41 -14.32 4.48
CA GLY A 619 -11.11 -14.11 5.90
C GLY A 619 -9.67 -13.73 6.25
N TYR A 620 -9.18 -14.35 7.34
CA TYR A 620 -7.96 -14.00 8.09
C TYR A 620 -6.70 -14.46 7.35
N ALA A 621 -6.80 -15.53 6.54
CA ALA A 621 -5.66 -16.14 5.84
C ALA A 621 -5.04 -15.21 4.79
N ALA A 622 -5.85 -14.35 4.15
CA ALA A 622 -5.36 -13.32 3.23
C ALA A 622 -4.61 -12.19 3.95
N ARG A 623 -4.86 -12.05 5.26
CA ARG A 623 -4.43 -10.92 6.11
C ARG A 623 -3.52 -11.32 7.25
N THR A 624 -3.10 -12.58 7.32
CA THR A 624 -2.09 -13.05 8.26
C THR A 624 -0.95 -13.71 7.54
N ALA A 625 0.27 -13.33 7.93
CA ALA A 625 1.47 -13.96 7.46
C ALA A 625 1.51 -15.39 8.00
N ASN A 626 0.97 -16.36 7.25
CA ASN A 626 1.37 -17.74 7.44
C ASN A 626 2.79 -17.85 6.88
N THR A 627 3.76 -17.88 7.79
CA THR A 627 5.19 -18.11 7.54
C THR A 627 5.50 -19.51 6.99
N SER A 628 4.50 -20.30 6.59
CA SER A 628 4.70 -21.58 5.90
C SER A 628 4.89 -21.34 4.40
N SER A 629 6.14 -21.43 3.97
CA SER A 629 6.62 -21.62 2.60
C SER A 629 5.58 -22.23 1.65
N GLY A 630 5.00 -21.40 0.79
CA GLY A 630 4.18 -21.82 -0.33
C GLY A 630 4.66 -21.10 -1.58
N SER A 631 5.33 -21.83 -2.47
CA SER A 631 5.74 -21.37 -3.78
C SER A 631 4.52 -21.06 -4.67
N GLY A 632 4.46 -19.88 -5.29
CA GLY A 632 3.63 -19.68 -6.49
C GLY A 632 3.04 -18.28 -6.65
N GLY A 633 3.25 -17.68 -7.82
CA GLY A 633 2.39 -16.64 -8.37
C GLY A 633 3.07 -15.30 -8.66
N ASP A 634 3.81 -15.23 -9.77
CA ASP A 634 4.19 -13.98 -10.44
C ASP A 634 2.96 -13.09 -10.66
N ASN A 635 3.07 -11.77 -10.38
CA ASN A 635 2.12 -10.82 -10.93
C ASN A 635 2.77 -9.53 -11.41
N GLY A 636 2.42 -9.20 -12.66
CA GLY A 636 3.06 -8.20 -13.49
C GLY A 636 2.78 -6.76 -13.10
N SER A 637 3.81 -5.95 -13.31
CA SER A 637 3.82 -4.49 -13.24
C SER A 637 2.85 -3.83 -14.24
N SER A 638 2.00 -2.92 -13.75
CA SER A 638 1.78 -1.60 -14.38
C SER A 638 0.97 -0.64 -13.48
N GLY A 639 1.59 0.48 -13.07
CA GLY A 639 0.94 1.81 -13.04
C GLY A 639 0.45 2.42 -11.70
N GLY A 640 1.35 3.07 -10.96
CA GLY A 640 1.11 4.41 -10.36
C GLY A 640 0.71 4.52 -8.87
N GLY A 641 1.71 4.61 -7.97
CA GLY A 641 1.55 5.04 -6.57
C GLY A 641 2.62 4.47 -5.63
N THR A 642 3.81 5.04 -5.68
CA THR A 642 5.06 4.59 -5.02
C THR A 642 5.01 4.52 -3.49
N VAL A 643 5.32 3.33 -2.94
CA VAL A 643 6.15 3.25 -1.71
C VAL A 643 7.41 4.04 -2.02
N ALA A 644 7.85 4.93 -1.13
CA ALA A 644 9.13 5.62 -1.26
C ALA A 644 10.26 4.58 -1.13
N ILE A 645 10.54 3.88 -2.22
CA ILE A 645 11.74 3.10 -2.41
C ILE A 645 12.83 4.15 -2.58
N ASN A 646 13.78 4.29 -1.63
CA ASN A 646 15.03 4.96 -1.98
C ASN A 646 15.56 4.19 -3.19
N LYS A 647 15.68 4.85 -4.35
CA LYS A 647 16.41 4.33 -5.51
C LYS A 647 17.80 4.96 -5.52
N PRO A 648 18.76 4.54 -4.65
CA PRO A 648 20.12 4.97 -4.77
C PRO A 648 20.73 4.45 -6.05
N SER A 649 20.60 5.22 -7.13
CA SER A 649 21.71 5.54 -8.03
C SER A 649 21.25 6.36 -9.23
N PHE A 650 22.25 6.96 -9.87
CA PHE A 650 22.25 7.49 -11.23
C PHE A 650 21.69 6.53 -12.31
N ASP A 651 21.52 5.25 -12.00
CA ASP A 651 21.16 4.18 -12.94
C ASP A 651 19.84 3.50 -12.53
N THR A 652 18.76 4.26 -12.36
CA THR A 652 17.43 3.63 -12.40
C THR A 652 17.20 3.17 -13.84
N PHE A 653 17.53 1.92 -14.12
CA PHE A 653 17.17 1.30 -15.38
C PHE A 653 15.86 0.52 -15.19
N ASP A 654 14.90 0.75 -16.09
CA ASP A 654 13.56 0.14 -16.03
C ASP A 654 13.57 -1.24 -16.72
N TYR A 655 14.54 -2.09 -16.33
CA TYR A 655 14.60 -3.44 -16.87
C TYR A 655 13.58 -4.28 -16.11
N SER A 656 12.54 -4.68 -16.84
CA SER A 656 11.61 -5.67 -16.32
C SER A 656 12.32 -7.03 -16.20
N PRO A 657 11.98 -7.85 -15.18
CA PRO A 657 12.32 -9.26 -15.18
C PRO A 657 11.98 -9.89 -16.52
N ILE A 658 12.91 -10.68 -17.07
CA ILE A 658 12.61 -11.49 -18.25
C ILE A 658 11.97 -12.76 -17.72
N LEU A 659 10.66 -12.90 -17.92
CA LEU A 659 9.90 -14.07 -17.46
C LEU A 659 9.76 -15.15 -18.54
N THR A 660 10.31 -14.89 -19.71
CA THR A 660 10.22 -15.75 -20.89
C THR A 660 11.39 -16.73 -20.90
N ASN A 661 11.15 -17.95 -21.37
CA ASN A 661 12.14 -19.04 -21.35
C ASN A 661 12.80 -19.21 -19.97
N PRO A 662 12.03 -19.53 -18.91
CA PRO A 662 12.53 -19.62 -17.54
C PRO A 662 13.33 -20.90 -17.28
N THR A 663 13.91 -21.49 -18.31
CA THR A 663 14.65 -22.75 -18.23
C THR A 663 16.13 -22.51 -18.49
N TRP A 664 16.95 -23.26 -17.75
CA TRP A 664 18.35 -23.41 -18.06
C TRP A 664 18.46 -24.24 -19.34
N SER A 665 19.08 -23.69 -20.37
CA SER A 665 19.05 -24.29 -21.71
C SER A 665 20.04 -25.43 -21.87
N GLU A 666 21.04 -25.51 -21.00
CA GLU A 666 22.15 -26.45 -21.09
C GLU A 666 22.52 -26.99 -19.70
N TYR A 667 23.14 -28.17 -19.68
CA TYR A 667 23.68 -28.80 -18.48
C TYR A 667 25.14 -29.19 -18.70
N ASP A 668 26.02 -28.77 -17.79
CA ASP A 668 27.45 -29.05 -17.83
C ASP A 668 27.81 -30.15 -16.82
N SER A 669 28.25 -31.30 -17.34
CA SER A 669 28.55 -32.49 -16.56
C SER A 669 29.98 -32.51 -15.99
N ARG A 670 30.82 -31.52 -16.32
CA ARG A 670 32.16 -31.41 -15.73
C ARG A 670 32.02 -31.23 -14.23
N LEU A 671 32.83 -31.97 -13.48
CA LEU A 671 32.79 -31.94 -12.02
C LEU A 671 33.69 -30.82 -11.51
N HIS A 672 33.13 -30.01 -10.63
CA HIS A 672 33.84 -29.03 -9.81
C HIS A 672 33.66 -29.42 -8.33
N ARG A 673 34.78 -29.68 -7.62
CA ARG A 673 34.79 -30.25 -6.25
C ARG A 673 33.81 -31.42 -6.02
N GLY A 674 33.73 -32.32 -7.00
CA GLY A 674 32.89 -33.52 -6.92
C GLY A 674 31.41 -33.31 -7.23
N VAL A 675 30.98 -32.09 -7.58
CA VAL A 675 29.62 -31.79 -8.04
C VAL A 675 29.62 -31.29 -9.49
N PRO A 676 28.63 -31.65 -10.34
CA PRO A 676 28.51 -31.06 -11.66
C PRO A 676 28.37 -29.54 -11.59
N ILE A 677 29.00 -28.81 -12.51
CA ILE A 677 28.74 -27.38 -12.72
C ILE A 677 27.23 -27.16 -12.90
N GLY A 678 26.59 -28.06 -13.64
CA GLY A 678 25.14 -28.20 -13.70
C GLY A 678 24.49 -27.26 -14.72
N ASP A 679 23.29 -26.79 -14.36
CA ASP A 679 22.44 -25.97 -15.21
C ASP A 679 23.11 -24.63 -15.61
N LYS A 680 23.08 -24.30 -16.90
CA LYS A 680 23.62 -23.05 -17.44
C LYS A 680 22.86 -22.49 -18.65
N ILE A 681 23.13 -21.23 -18.96
CA ILE A 681 22.71 -20.58 -20.20
C ILE A 681 23.95 -20.05 -20.92
N VAL A 682 24.09 -20.36 -22.21
CA VAL A 682 25.18 -19.88 -23.06
C VAL A 682 24.68 -18.76 -23.99
N LEU A 683 25.43 -17.66 -23.96
CA LEU A 683 25.35 -16.54 -24.89
C LEU A 683 26.61 -16.55 -25.75
N ASP A 684 26.49 -16.79 -27.04
CA ASP A 684 27.61 -16.78 -27.98
C ASP A 684 27.15 -16.12 -29.29
N ASN A 685 27.87 -15.09 -29.73
CA ASN A 685 27.58 -14.36 -30.97
C ASN A 685 28.69 -14.51 -32.04
N GLY A 686 29.59 -15.48 -31.87
CA GLY A 686 30.73 -15.69 -32.76
C GLY A 686 31.93 -14.76 -32.48
N ILE A 687 31.79 -13.80 -31.56
CA ILE A 687 32.87 -12.89 -31.14
C ILE A 687 33.21 -13.13 -29.67
N ILE A 688 32.21 -13.07 -28.79
CA ILE A 688 32.33 -13.33 -27.36
C ILE A 688 31.37 -14.46 -26.96
N ARG A 689 31.84 -15.31 -26.05
CA ARG A 689 31.06 -16.34 -25.36
C ARG A 689 30.97 -15.97 -23.89
N VAL A 690 29.76 -15.96 -23.36
CA VAL A 690 29.45 -15.77 -21.95
C VAL A 690 28.52 -16.88 -21.50
N GLU A 691 28.83 -17.54 -20.40
CA GLU A 691 27.95 -18.52 -19.78
C GLU A 691 27.50 -18.07 -18.41
N ILE A 692 26.21 -18.24 -18.13
CA ILE A 692 25.58 -17.91 -16.86
C ILE A 692 25.29 -19.23 -16.15
N TRP A 693 25.86 -19.44 -14.96
CA TRP A 693 25.83 -20.73 -14.26
C TRP A 693 24.90 -20.68 -13.04
N LYS A 694 23.95 -21.62 -12.95
CA LYS A 694 22.96 -21.65 -11.86
C LYS A 694 23.60 -21.83 -10.50
N ASN A 695 24.53 -22.78 -10.40
CA ASN A 695 25.21 -23.13 -9.15
C ASN A 695 26.28 -22.10 -8.73
N PHE A 696 26.33 -20.95 -9.39
CA PHE A 696 27.21 -19.82 -9.07
C PHE A 696 26.38 -18.54 -8.91
N GLY A 697 25.18 -18.69 -8.33
CA GLY A 697 24.23 -17.60 -8.10
C GLY A 697 23.73 -16.92 -9.35
N GLY A 698 23.80 -17.58 -10.51
CA GLY A 698 23.38 -17.01 -11.79
C GLY A 698 24.32 -15.91 -12.28
N ALA A 699 25.58 -15.90 -11.86
CA ALA A 699 26.61 -14.98 -12.32
C ALA A 699 27.27 -15.45 -13.63
N PRO A 700 27.99 -14.56 -14.37
CA PRO A 700 28.82 -14.98 -15.50
C PRO A 700 29.96 -15.90 -15.03
N GLY A 701 29.79 -17.19 -15.33
CA GLY A 701 30.70 -18.27 -14.95
C GLY A 701 31.83 -18.47 -15.94
N HIS A 702 31.56 -18.17 -17.21
CA HIS A 702 32.50 -18.25 -18.32
C HIS A 702 32.50 -16.94 -19.10
N ILE A 703 33.68 -16.41 -19.40
CA ILE A 703 33.86 -15.32 -20.38
C ILE A 703 35.08 -15.64 -21.25
N SER A 704 34.90 -15.69 -22.57
CA SER A 704 35.97 -15.93 -23.52
C SER A 704 35.66 -15.35 -24.90
N ALA A 705 36.66 -15.27 -25.78
CA ALA A 705 36.35 -15.14 -27.20
C ALA A 705 35.61 -16.40 -27.65
N SER A 706 34.75 -16.28 -28.67
CA SER A 706 33.99 -17.43 -29.16
C SER A 706 34.93 -18.58 -29.54
N GLY A 707 34.65 -19.78 -29.05
CA GLY A 707 35.48 -20.98 -29.24
C GLY A 707 36.81 -21.03 -28.46
N GLN A 708 37.13 -20.02 -27.63
CA GLN A 708 38.34 -20.01 -26.80
C GLN A 708 38.09 -20.52 -25.36
N PRO A 709 39.14 -20.91 -24.62
CA PRO A 709 39.04 -21.30 -23.21
C PRO A 709 38.48 -20.18 -22.32
N ASN A 710 37.86 -20.58 -21.21
CA ASN A 710 37.36 -19.66 -20.20
C ASN A 710 38.50 -18.82 -19.59
N ILE A 711 38.28 -17.52 -19.45
CA ILE A 711 39.20 -16.60 -18.76
C ILE A 711 38.95 -16.60 -17.25
N ILE A 712 37.70 -16.83 -16.84
CA ILE A 712 37.25 -16.75 -15.45
C ILE A 712 37.74 -17.98 -14.68
N ASN A 713 38.20 -17.76 -13.45
CA ASN A 713 38.56 -18.82 -12.52
C ASN A 713 37.41 -19.07 -11.52
N GLN A 714 37.14 -20.34 -11.29
CA GLN A 714 36.01 -20.87 -10.53
C GLN A 714 36.51 -21.95 -9.57
N ASN A 715 37.69 -21.83 -8.96
CA ASN A 715 38.25 -22.87 -8.08
C ASN A 715 37.44 -23.13 -6.80
N ASP A 716 36.64 -22.16 -6.36
CA ASP A 716 35.72 -22.28 -5.23
C ASP A 716 34.48 -21.40 -5.44
N TRP A 717 33.51 -21.50 -4.52
CA TRP A 717 32.22 -20.82 -4.58
C TRP A 717 32.30 -19.35 -4.16
N GLY A 718 33.50 -18.81 -3.90
CA GLY A 718 33.75 -17.38 -3.75
C GLY A 718 34.46 -16.75 -4.94
N ARG A 719 34.99 -17.56 -5.87
CA ARG A 719 35.72 -17.10 -7.04
C ARG A 719 34.81 -17.06 -8.27
N GLY A 720 35.04 -16.09 -9.15
CA GLY A 720 34.31 -15.90 -10.39
C GLY A 720 34.16 -14.43 -10.74
N THR A 721 33.05 -14.08 -11.40
CA THR A 721 32.65 -12.69 -11.58
C THR A 721 31.36 -12.45 -10.80
N GLY A 722 31.35 -11.50 -9.87
CA GLY A 722 30.21 -11.35 -8.98
C GLY A 722 30.20 -10.06 -8.16
N MET A 723 29.17 -9.95 -7.33
CA MET A 723 28.99 -8.87 -6.38
C MET A 723 29.38 -9.36 -4.99
N THR A 724 30.30 -8.65 -4.34
CA THR A 724 30.68 -8.89 -2.94
C THR A 724 30.56 -7.58 -2.17
N ILE A 725 29.67 -7.54 -1.18
CA ILE A 725 29.34 -6.31 -0.46
C ILE A 725 29.66 -6.44 1.03
N TYR A 726 30.28 -5.41 1.57
CA TYR A 726 30.64 -5.27 2.98
C TYR A 726 29.72 -4.21 3.58
N ARG A 727 28.73 -4.63 4.37
CA ARG A 727 27.66 -3.73 4.87
C ARG A 727 27.71 -3.46 6.37
N GLY A 728 28.89 -3.65 6.97
CA GLY A 728 29.13 -3.45 8.40
C GLY A 728 28.48 -4.53 9.26
N GLY A 729 28.54 -4.33 10.58
CA GLY A 729 28.16 -5.34 11.58
C GLY A 729 29.34 -6.25 11.91
N ARG A 730 29.60 -6.47 13.21
CA ARG A 730 30.59 -7.47 13.65
C ARG A 730 30.16 -8.85 13.17
N THR A 731 31.15 -9.67 12.83
CA THR A 731 30.98 -11.09 12.56
C THR A 731 30.08 -11.73 13.62
N ARG A 732 29.04 -12.38 13.13
CA ARG A 732 27.89 -12.88 13.87
C ARG A 732 28.28 -13.91 14.93
N GLN A 733 28.65 -13.49 16.14
CA GLN A 733 28.43 -14.35 17.31
C GLN A 733 26.97 -14.30 17.80
N VAL A 734 26.16 -13.34 17.31
CA VAL A 734 24.79 -13.08 17.81
C VAL A 734 23.68 -13.41 16.80
N GLU A 735 23.95 -13.44 15.49
CA GLU A 735 22.89 -13.65 14.46
C GLU A 735 23.02 -14.97 13.66
N ALA A 736 24.09 -15.74 13.88
CA ALA A 736 24.20 -17.08 13.33
C ALA A 736 23.68 -18.02 14.42
N ASP A 737 22.49 -18.59 14.24
CA ASP A 737 21.83 -19.52 15.17
C ASP A 737 22.66 -20.80 15.44
N GLY A 738 23.82 -20.67 16.09
CA GLY A 738 24.79 -21.76 16.25
C GLY A 738 25.44 -22.25 14.95
N ARG A 739 25.38 -21.48 13.85
CA ARG A 739 25.99 -21.89 12.57
C ARG A 739 27.50 -21.74 12.58
N GLU A 740 28.17 -22.61 11.84
CA GLU A 740 29.62 -22.61 11.71
C GLU A 740 30.10 -21.35 10.96
N ILE A 741 31.17 -20.75 11.49
CA ILE A 741 31.81 -19.55 10.94
C ILE A 741 33.26 -19.91 10.66
N GLN A 742 33.75 -19.52 9.50
CA GLN A 742 35.13 -19.79 9.14
C GLN A 742 36.07 -19.00 10.05
N ALA A 743 36.88 -19.70 10.85
CA ALA A 743 37.71 -19.12 11.91
C ALA A 743 38.62 -17.98 11.42
N GLN A 744 39.16 -18.10 10.20
CA GLN A 744 40.05 -17.11 9.60
C GLN A 744 39.39 -15.73 9.38
N TRP A 745 38.06 -15.67 9.36
CA TRP A 745 37.30 -14.42 9.27
C TRP A 745 36.51 -14.11 10.54
N ALA A 746 36.62 -14.94 11.59
CA ALA A 746 35.94 -14.79 12.86
C ALA A 746 36.83 -14.09 13.91
N SER A 747 37.27 -12.86 13.66
CA SER A 747 38.08 -12.09 14.63
C SER A 747 37.23 -11.12 15.47
N ALA A 748 37.47 -11.06 16.77
CA ALA A 748 36.82 -10.11 17.70
C ALA A 748 37.20 -8.63 17.47
N GLU A 749 38.32 -8.38 16.79
CA GLU A 749 38.94 -7.06 16.61
C GLU A 749 38.45 -6.30 15.37
N GLY A 750 37.43 -6.80 14.66
CA GLY A 750 36.85 -6.11 13.51
C GLY A 750 37.64 -6.22 12.20
N GLY A 751 38.64 -7.11 12.13
CA GLY A 751 39.28 -7.55 10.89
C GLY A 751 38.51 -8.63 10.12
N GLY A 752 37.42 -9.16 10.70
CA GLY A 752 36.52 -10.06 10.02
C GLY A 752 35.75 -9.33 8.92
N VAL A 753 35.41 -10.03 7.83
CA VAL A 753 34.65 -9.48 6.69
C VAL A 753 33.25 -8.96 7.07
N GLY A 754 32.82 -9.17 8.32
CA GLY A 754 31.54 -8.70 8.87
C GLY A 754 30.36 -9.39 8.22
N ASN A 755 29.27 -8.64 8.02
CA ASN A 755 28.17 -9.06 7.16
C ASN A 755 28.59 -8.87 5.69
N ASN A 756 28.96 -9.98 5.04
CA ASN A 756 29.45 -10.00 3.66
C ASN A 756 28.54 -10.86 2.75
N PRO A 757 27.44 -10.28 2.21
CA PRO A 757 26.71 -10.90 1.11
C PRO A 757 27.57 -11.02 -0.15
N ILE A 758 27.62 -12.22 -0.71
CA ILE A 758 28.32 -12.57 -1.94
C ILE A 758 27.39 -13.28 -2.93
N GLN A 759 27.52 -12.94 -4.22
CA GLN A 759 26.63 -13.45 -5.28
C GLN A 759 26.84 -14.94 -5.56
N ILE A 760 28.06 -15.46 -5.46
CA ILE A 760 28.40 -16.78 -5.98
C ILE A 760 28.06 -17.88 -4.98
N GLY A 761 28.57 -17.78 -3.75
CA GLY A 761 28.40 -18.76 -2.69
C GLY A 761 29.34 -18.51 -1.51
N ASP A 762 29.21 -19.30 -0.45
CA ASP A 762 30.03 -19.16 0.76
C ASP A 762 31.33 -19.98 0.69
N THR A 763 32.22 -19.80 1.67
CA THR A 763 33.50 -20.54 1.72
C THR A 763 33.37 -22.03 2.00
N PHE A 764 32.17 -22.48 2.36
CA PHE A 764 31.86 -23.87 2.69
C PHE A 764 31.25 -24.60 1.49
N ASP A 765 31.45 -24.06 0.30
CA ASP A 765 31.00 -24.59 -0.99
C ASP A 765 29.47 -24.67 -1.12
N ASN A 766 28.73 -23.75 -0.47
CA ASN A 766 27.29 -23.61 -0.68
C ASN A 766 27.00 -22.48 -1.68
N PRO A 767 26.36 -22.78 -2.83
CA PRO A 767 26.05 -21.77 -3.83
C PRO A 767 24.90 -20.86 -3.41
N ALA A 768 24.93 -19.63 -3.90
CA ALA A 768 23.78 -18.74 -3.82
C ALA A 768 22.60 -19.27 -4.63
N VAL A 769 21.40 -19.01 -4.12
CA VAL A 769 20.18 -19.62 -4.64
C VAL A 769 19.57 -18.75 -5.73
N VAL A 770 19.57 -19.23 -6.98
CA VAL A 770 18.81 -18.61 -8.07
C VAL A 770 17.33 -18.97 -7.92
N ILE A 771 16.50 -17.96 -7.65
CA ILE A 771 15.06 -18.09 -7.46
C ILE A 771 14.25 -17.72 -8.70
N GLN A 772 14.85 -17.06 -9.69
CA GLN A 772 14.22 -16.75 -10.97
C GLN A 772 15.27 -16.68 -12.08
N VAL A 773 14.89 -17.12 -13.27
CA VAL A 773 15.70 -16.99 -14.48
C VAL A 773 14.80 -16.70 -15.67
N GLY A 774 15.32 -16.01 -16.67
CA GLY A 774 14.70 -15.97 -17.99
C GLY A 774 15.64 -15.46 -19.05
N ARG A 775 15.25 -15.65 -20.30
CA ARG A 775 16.07 -15.34 -21.47
C ARG A 775 15.25 -14.75 -22.59
N SER A 776 15.80 -13.71 -23.22
CA SER A 776 15.27 -13.11 -24.44
C SER A 776 16.42 -12.78 -25.38
N GLY A 777 16.58 -13.57 -26.44
CA GLY A 777 17.68 -13.45 -27.39
C GLY A 777 19.06 -13.57 -26.73
N ASN A 778 19.86 -12.51 -26.89
CA ASN A 778 21.21 -12.38 -26.34
C ASN A 778 21.24 -11.82 -24.91
N ARG A 779 20.09 -11.75 -24.23
CA ARG A 779 19.97 -11.26 -22.86
C ARG A 779 19.43 -12.32 -21.93
N VAL A 780 20.07 -12.47 -20.77
CA VAL A 780 19.69 -13.36 -19.66
C VAL A 780 19.36 -12.52 -18.44
N TYR A 781 18.33 -12.92 -17.71
CA TYR A 781 17.93 -12.40 -16.41
C TYR A 781 18.11 -13.49 -15.37
N THR A 782 18.69 -13.15 -14.22
CA THR A 782 18.73 -13.99 -13.03
C THR A 782 18.30 -13.19 -11.81
N LYS A 783 17.63 -13.86 -10.86
CA LYS A 783 17.31 -13.35 -9.55
C LYS A 783 17.79 -14.34 -8.51
N SER A 784 18.59 -13.86 -7.58
CA SER A 784 19.28 -14.72 -6.61
C SER A 784 19.20 -14.16 -5.20
N VAL A 785 19.22 -15.05 -4.22
CA VAL A 785 19.47 -14.72 -2.81
C VAL A 785 20.96 -14.88 -2.56
N MET A 786 21.65 -13.80 -2.20
CA MET A 786 23.09 -13.82 -1.93
C MET A 786 23.40 -14.65 -0.67
N MET A 787 24.61 -15.19 -0.56
CA MET A 787 25.06 -15.95 0.62
C MET A 787 25.96 -15.09 1.50
N ASN A 788 26.06 -15.39 2.79
CA ASN A 788 27.08 -14.78 3.64
C ASN A 788 28.40 -15.53 3.47
N TRP A 789 29.44 -14.86 3.00
CA TRP A 789 30.73 -15.48 2.68
C TRP A 789 31.34 -16.31 3.83
N ALA A 790 31.27 -15.79 5.06
CA ALA A 790 31.98 -16.35 6.20
C ALA A 790 31.15 -17.35 7.03
N VAL A 791 29.86 -17.50 6.74
CA VAL A 791 28.91 -18.29 7.55
C VAL A 791 28.35 -19.42 6.71
N ARG A 792 28.48 -20.66 7.21
CA ARG A 792 28.06 -21.86 6.49
C ARG A 792 26.56 -21.83 6.16
N ASN A 793 26.27 -21.97 4.87
CA ASN A 793 24.98 -22.09 4.24
C ASN A 793 23.96 -21.06 4.75
N GLU A 794 24.38 -19.80 4.83
CA GLU A 794 23.54 -18.69 5.29
C GLU A 794 23.13 -17.79 4.13
N PRO A 795 21.90 -17.92 3.60
CA PRO A 795 21.31 -16.92 2.72
C PRO A 795 21.19 -15.59 3.45
N THR A 796 21.51 -14.50 2.76
CA THR A 796 21.30 -13.15 3.27
C THR A 796 19.92 -12.63 2.85
N ASP A 797 19.49 -11.60 3.53
CA ASP A 797 18.35 -10.73 3.17
C ASP A 797 18.58 -9.84 1.93
N VAL A 798 19.59 -10.13 1.11
CA VAL A 798 19.92 -9.35 -0.10
C VAL A 798 19.49 -10.13 -1.33
N ILE A 799 18.55 -9.53 -2.06
CA ILE A 799 18.09 -10.04 -3.35
C ILE A 799 18.85 -9.34 -4.47
N LEU A 800 19.52 -10.13 -5.30
CA LEU A 800 20.27 -9.65 -6.45
C LEU A 800 19.51 -10.02 -7.73
N GLU A 801 19.13 -9.01 -8.49
CA GLU A 801 18.57 -9.13 -9.84
C GLU A 801 19.65 -8.70 -10.85
N GLN A 802 19.93 -9.52 -11.85
CA GLN A 802 20.98 -9.28 -12.84
C GLN A 802 20.47 -9.48 -14.26
N TRP A 803 20.89 -8.61 -15.18
CA TRP A 803 20.67 -8.73 -16.62
C TRP A 803 22.01 -8.76 -17.33
N VAL A 804 22.31 -9.86 -18.00
CA VAL A 804 23.54 -10.08 -18.78
C VAL A 804 23.18 -10.06 -20.26
N GLU A 805 23.82 -9.20 -21.05
CA GLU A 805 23.56 -9.06 -22.49
C GLU A 805 24.86 -9.02 -23.28
N ILE A 806 24.96 -9.80 -24.36
CA ILE A 806 26.10 -9.70 -25.28
C ILE A 806 25.76 -8.89 -26.54
N ASN A 807 26.64 -7.94 -26.90
CA ASN A 807 26.55 -7.14 -28.12
C ASN A 807 27.94 -6.90 -28.72
N GLY A 808 28.20 -7.44 -29.91
CA GLY A 808 29.54 -7.43 -30.49
C GLY A 808 30.55 -8.13 -29.57
N ALA A 809 31.66 -7.47 -29.24
CA ALA A 809 32.68 -7.98 -28.33
C ALA A 809 32.41 -7.67 -26.84
N GLU A 810 31.21 -7.18 -26.50
CA GLU A 810 30.88 -6.68 -25.18
C GLU A 810 29.86 -7.57 -24.47
N CYS A 811 30.01 -7.67 -23.15
CA CYS A 811 29.01 -8.22 -22.24
C CYS A 811 28.59 -7.12 -21.25
N ASP A 812 27.35 -6.66 -21.37
CA ASP A 812 26.72 -5.64 -20.52
C ASP A 812 26.00 -6.31 -19.35
N VAL A 813 26.40 -5.96 -18.13
CA VAL A 813 25.88 -6.54 -16.90
C VAL A 813 25.28 -5.44 -16.02
N ARG A 814 23.96 -5.46 -15.95
CA ARG A 814 23.17 -4.57 -15.10
C ARG A 814 22.73 -5.31 -13.85
N VAL A 815 22.89 -4.71 -12.70
CA VAL A 815 22.56 -5.33 -11.41
C VAL A 815 21.68 -4.39 -10.59
N LYS A 816 20.64 -4.95 -9.98
CA LYS A 816 19.82 -4.34 -8.94
C LYS A 816 19.91 -5.18 -7.68
N MET A 817 20.33 -4.59 -6.58
CA MET A 817 20.40 -5.22 -5.26
C MET A 817 19.35 -4.61 -4.34
N THR A 818 18.49 -5.44 -3.76
CA THR A 818 17.49 -5.04 -2.77
C THR A 818 17.88 -5.61 -1.42
N HIS A 819 18.17 -4.72 -0.48
CA HIS A 819 18.48 -5.06 0.90
C HIS A 819 17.17 -5.15 1.69
N ASN A 820 16.98 -6.19 2.51
CA ASN A 820 15.78 -6.38 3.32
C ASN A 820 16.12 -6.70 4.79
N ARG A 821 17.02 -5.92 5.39
CA ARG A 821 17.48 -6.11 6.77
C ARG A 821 16.46 -5.62 7.78
N THR A 822 15.29 -6.22 7.79
CA THR A 822 14.13 -5.80 8.61
C THR A 822 14.38 -5.96 10.11
N MET A 823 15.25 -6.90 10.49
CA MET A 823 15.60 -7.21 11.89
C MET A 823 16.75 -6.36 12.46
N ASP A 824 17.53 -5.70 11.60
CA ASP A 824 18.63 -4.82 12.00
C ASP A 824 18.59 -3.51 11.19
N GLN A 825 18.11 -2.45 11.83
CA GLN A 825 18.03 -1.12 11.22
C GLN A 825 19.20 -0.20 11.61
N ALA A 826 20.28 -0.76 12.18
CA ALA A 826 21.44 0.02 12.56
C ALA A 826 22.11 0.65 11.33
N SER A 827 22.59 1.88 11.50
CA SER A 827 23.42 2.53 10.49
C SER A 827 24.86 2.11 10.69
N TYR A 828 25.44 1.54 9.65
CA TYR A 828 26.84 1.13 9.63
C TYR A 828 27.68 2.11 8.81
N GLU A 829 28.96 2.14 9.11
CA GLU A 829 29.95 2.90 8.38
C GLU A 829 30.07 2.44 6.92
N ALA A 830 30.54 3.34 6.06
CA ALA A 830 30.89 2.96 4.70
C ALA A 830 32.08 2.01 4.71
N ARG A 831 32.01 0.96 3.87
CA ARG A 831 33.14 0.05 3.62
C ARG A 831 33.52 0.10 2.15
N SER A 832 34.78 -0.20 1.84
CA SER A 832 35.22 -0.43 0.47
C SER A 832 34.59 -1.73 -0.01
N ASN A 833 33.71 -1.64 -1.01
CA ASN A 833 32.97 -2.77 -1.54
C ASN A 833 33.58 -3.27 -2.84
N GLU A 834 33.27 -4.51 -3.17
CA GLU A 834 33.91 -5.28 -4.22
C GLU A 834 32.89 -5.65 -5.31
N TYR A 835 32.61 -4.73 -6.23
CA TYR A 835 31.62 -4.99 -7.27
C TYR A 835 31.84 -4.23 -8.59
N PRO A 836 32.01 -4.92 -9.73
CA PRO A 836 32.22 -6.37 -9.80
C PRO A 836 33.58 -6.74 -9.22
N ASN A 837 33.65 -7.88 -8.55
CA ASN A 837 34.90 -8.63 -8.44
C ASN A 837 35.08 -9.50 -9.68
N VAL A 838 36.33 -9.67 -10.10
CA VAL A 838 36.70 -10.44 -11.29
C VAL A 838 37.90 -11.29 -10.96
N ILE A 839 37.72 -12.60 -10.99
CA ILE A 839 38.76 -13.57 -10.68
C ILE A 839 39.03 -14.39 -11.93
N VAL A 840 40.28 -14.32 -12.41
CA VAL A 840 40.72 -14.88 -13.68
C VAL A 840 41.82 -15.91 -13.49
N ASN A 841 41.97 -16.77 -14.49
CA ASN A 841 42.99 -17.82 -14.50
C ASN A 841 44.40 -17.25 -14.36
N ALA A 842 45.29 -18.04 -13.75
CA ALA A 842 46.67 -17.66 -13.43
C ALA A 842 47.44 -16.93 -14.55
N PRO A 843 47.27 -17.26 -15.85
CA PRO A 843 47.96 -16.54 -16.92
C PRO A 843 47.65 -15.03 -16.98
N TYR A 844 46.44 -14.61 -16.63
CA TYR A 844 45.97 -13.21 -16.71
C TYR A 844 46.37 -12.43 -15.45
N LYS A 845 47.64 -12.05 -15.36
CA LYS A 845 48.27 -11.64 -14.09
C LYS A 845 48.51 -10.14 -13.93
N TYR A 846 48.37 -9.33 -14.98
CA TYR A 846 48.59 -7.89 -14.87
C TYR A 846 47.27 -7.13 -14.91
N ASN A 847 46.99 -6.31 -13.88
CA ASN A 847 45.93 -5.31 -13.92
C ASN A 847 46.42 -4.03 -14.60
N ALA A 848 45.99 -3.80 -15.83
CA ALA A 848 46.28 -2.61 -16.62
C ALA A 848 45.22 -1.53 -16.36
N HIS A 849 45.65 -0.30 -16.07
CA HIS A 849 44.78 0.86 -15.90
C HIS A 849 45.53 2.15 -16.24
N VAL A 850 44.84 3.29 -16.21
CA VAL A 850 45.45 4.60 -16.47
C VAL A 850 45.79 5.32 -15.18
N ASP A 851 47.08 5.66 -15.02
CA ASP A 851 47.61 6.40 -13.87
C ASP A 851 47.27 7.89 -13.92
N ALA A 852 47.68 8.63 -12.89
CA ALA A 852 47.50 10.07 -12.81
C ALA A 852 48.05 10.80 -14.05
N SER A 853 49.24 10.42 -14.53
CA SER A 853 49.90 11.03 -15.69
C SER A 853 49.24 10.69 -17.04
N GLY A 854 48.22 9.84 -17.07
CA GLY A 854 47.53 9.43 -18.31
C GLY A 854 48.20 8.25 -19.04
N ASN A 855 49.18 7.61 -18.41
CA ASN A 855 49.88 6.45 -18.94
C ASN A 855 49.13 5.16 -18.58
N VAL A 856 49.17 4.17 -19.47
CA VAL A 856 48.76 2.81 -19.14
C VAL A 856 49.87 2.17 -18.31
N VAL A 857 49.53 1.80 -17.08
CA VAL A 857 50.42 1.12 -16.13
C VAL A 857 49.86 -0.23 -15.74
N TYR A 858 50.73 -1.11 -15.23
CA TYR A 858 50.38 -2.48 -14.86
C TYR A 858 50.72 -2.69 -13.40
N LEU A 859 49.74 -3.10 -12.61
CA LEU A 859 50.00 -3.50 -11.24
C LEU A 859 50.80 -4.82 -11.26
N THR A 860 51.95 -4.78 -10.60
CA THR A 860 52.87 -5.92 -10.47
C THR A 860 53.01 -6.39 -9.03
N ASN A 861 52.57 -5.58 -8.08
CA ASN A 861 52.53 -5.90 -6.66
C ASN A 861 51.21 -6.59 -6.33
N TRP A 862 51.25 -7.65 -5.53
CA TRP A 862 50.10 -8.49 -5.20
C TRP A 862 49.40 -8.05 -3.90
N ASP A 863 49.20 -6.74 -3.74
CA ASP A 863 48.52 -6.17 -2.59
C ASP A 863 47.09 -5.73 -2.94
N GLN A 864 46.13 -6.10 -2.10
CA GLN A 864 44.71 -5.76 -2.31
C GLN A 864 44.41 -4.28 -1.98
N THR A 865 45.42 -3.41 -2.04
CA THR A 865 45.29 -1.97 -1.78
C THR A 865 44.62 -1.29 -2.97
N PRO A 866 43.52 -0.55 -2.78
CA PRO A 866 42.90 0.21 -3.86
C PRO A 866 43.84 1.30 -4.40
N VAL A 867 44.14 1.23 -5.69
CA VAL A 867 44.82 2.28 -6.44
C VAL A 867 43.80 3.16 -7.18
N PRO A 868 44.11 4.46 -7.35
CA PRO A 868 43.27 5.37 -8.11
C PRO A 868 43.43 5.16 -9.63
N MET A 869 42.35 5.34 -10.38
CA MET A 869 42.36 5.29 -11.85
C MET A 869 41.88 6.62 -12.44
N LYS A 870 42.57 7.12 -13.47
CA LYS A 870 42.15 8.32 -14.20
C LYS A 870 40.97 8.06 -15.13
N GLU A 871 40.90 6.85 -15.69
CA GLU A 871 39.83 6.39 -16.57
C GLU A 871 39.02 5.30 -15.86
N ASN A 872 37.73 5.16 -16.15
CA ASN A 872 36.82 4.28 -15.41
C ASN A 872 36.81 2.82 -15.90
N TRP A 873 38.01 2.29 -16.18
CA TRP A 873 38.21 0.93 -16.61
C TRP A 873 39.55 0.38 -16.11
N TYR A 874 39.64 -0.94 -16.04
CA TYR A 874 40.88 -1.68 -15.92
C TYR A 874 40.81 -2.93 -16.81
N ALA A 875 41.94 -3.59 -17.06
CA ALA A 875 41.98 -4.86 -17.77
C ALA A 875 42.89 -5.86 -17.06
N VAL A 876 42.56 -7.14 -17.15
CA VAL A 876 43.44 -8.23 -16.71
C VAL A 876 44.02 -8.94 -17.92
N VAL A 877 45.35 -8.90 -18.04
CA VAL A 877 46.09 -9.34 -19.23
C VAL A 877 47.29 -10.22 -18.88
N PRO A 878 47.74 -11.10 -19.79
CA PRO A 878 48.87 -11.99 -19.53
C PRO A 878 50.23 -11.31 -19.55
N ASP A 879 50.38 -10.24 -20.34
CA ASP A 879 51.64 -9.51 -20.52
C ASP A 879 51.46 -8.02 -20.24
N ASN A 880 52.50 -7.37 -19.72
CA ASN A 880 52.51 -5.95 -19.37
C ASN A 880 52.77 -5.03 -20.57
N ASN A 881 52.04 -5.22 -21.68
CA ASN A 881 52.16 -4.39 -22.88
C ASN A 881 50.79 -4.06 -23.49
N ILE A 882 50.72 -2.94 -24.22
CA ILE A 882 49.45 -2.38 -24.73
C ILE A 882 48.76 -3.30 -25.75
N GLY A 883 49.52 -4.17 -26.42
CA GLY A 883 49.02 -5.15 -27.38
C GLY A 883 48.55 -6.46 -26.72
N SER A 884 48.75 -6.65 -25.41
CA SER A 884 48.35 -7.85 -24.71
C SER A 884 46.82 -7.97 -24.68
N GLN A 885 46.32 -9.15 -25.04
CA GLN A 885 44.89 -9.43 -25.11
C GLN A 885 44.38 -10.05 -23.80
N GLY A 886 43.28 -9.53 -23.29
CA GLY A 886 42.66 -10.07 -22.08
C GLY A 886 41.24 -9.55 -21.88
N LEU A 887 40.85 -9.44 -20.61
CA LEU A 887 39.51 -9.05 -20.19
C LEU A 887 39.51 -7.63 -19.65
N GLY A 888 38.86 -6.72 -20.36
CA GLY A 888 38.56 -5.37 -19.91
C GLY A 888 37.31 -5.34 -19.04
N VAL A 889 37.35 -4.54 -17.99
CA VAL A 889 36.25 -4.27 -17.07
C VAL A 889 36.03 -2.77 -17.03
N TRP A 890 34.81 -2.36 -17.37
CA TRP A 890 34.34 -0.99 -17.24
C TRP A 890 33.21 -0.94 -16.24
N ARG A 891 33.16 0.10 -15.40
CA ARG A 891 32.05 0.32 -14.47
C ARG A 891 31.73 1.81 -14.40
N ASP A 892 30.44 2.15 -14.47
CA ASP A 892 30.04 3.54 -14.27
C ASP A 892 30.40 4.02 -12.85
N GLY A 893 31.15 5.12 -12.77
CA GLY A 893 31.71 5.66 -11.52
C GLY A 893 32.84 4.83 -10.90
N GLY A 894 33.40 3.83 -11.59
CA GLY A 894 34.50 3.01 -11.08
C GLY A 894 35.88 3.64 -11.32
N TYR A 895 36.36 4.51 -10.42
CA TYR A 895 37.65 5.21 -10.53
C TYR A 895 38.73 4.67 -9.56
N SER A 896 38.58 3.43 -9.12
CA SER A 896 39.56 2.75 -8.28
C SER A 896 39.54 1.25 -8.55
N THR A 897 40.71 0.63 -8.56
CA THR A 897 40.87 -0.83 -8.67
C THR A 897 41.86 -1.33 -7.64
N SER A 898 41.80 -2.61 -7.30
CA SER A 898 42.90 -3.32 -6.63
C SER A 898 43.14 -4.67 -7.29
N GLN A 899 44.23 -5.35 -6.94
CA GLN A 899 44.49 -6.71 -7.39
C GLN A 899 45.02 -7.60 -6.27
N PHE A 900 44.84 -8.91 -6.39
CA PHE A 900 45.47 -9.88 -5.49
C PHE A 900 45.77 -11.17 -6.26
N ARG A 901 46.74 -11.96 -5.81
CA ARG A 901 47.08 -13.24 -6.44
C ARG A 901 46.93 -14.40 -5.47
N TYR A 902 46.05 -15.32 -5.82
CA TYR A 902 45.89 -16.59 -5.14
C TYR A 902 47.01 -17.55 -5.55
N ALA A 903 47.56 -18.27 -4.57
CA ALA A 903 48.61 -19.28 -4.75
C ALA A 903 49.71 -18.86 -5.76
N PRO A 904 50.45 -17.76 -5.52
CA PRO A 904 51.38 -17.18 -6.51
C PRO A 904 52.54 -18.10 -6.92
N ASN A 905 52.83 -19.14 -6.12
CA ASN A 905 53.89 -20.12 -6.36
C ASN A 905 53.40 -21.37 -7.11
N ASP A 906 52.09 -21.52 -7.35
CA ASP A 906 51.52 -22.63 -8.09
C ASP A 906 51.49 -22.31 -9.60
N THR A 907 51.84 -23.30 -10.42
CA THR A 907 51.94 -23.19 -11.88
C THR A 907 50.71 -23.70 -12.63
N ALA A 908 49.73 -24.26 -11.92
CA ALA A 908 48.47 -24.67 -12.52
C ALA A 908 47.73 -23.46 -13.16
N SER A 909 46.84 -23.71 -14.12
CA SER A 909 46.31 -22.62 -14.97
C SER A 909 44.90 -22.85 -15.52
N GLY A 910 44.27 -23.97 -15.17
CA GLY A 910 42.90 -24.29 -15.52
C GLY A 910 41.88 -23.46 -14.76
N GLU A 911 40.65 -23.46 -15.25
CA GLU A 911 39.54 -22.69 -14.68
C GLU A 911 39.11 -23.14 -13.28
N PHE A 912 39.51 -24.34 -12.85
CA PHE A 912 39.23 -24.87 -11.51
C PHE A 912 40.50 -25.00 -10.66
N ASP A 913 41.63 -24.49 -11.12
CA ASP A 913 42.89 -24.56 -10.38
C ASP A 913 43.00 -23.41 -9.38
N ASN A 914 43.65 -23.68 -8.24
CA ASN A 914 43.82 -22.71 -7.15
C ASN A 914 44.60 -21.42 -7.52
N PRO A 915 45.65 -21.42 -8.36
CA PRO A 915 46.29 -20.18 -8.78
C PRO A 915 45.37 -19.33 -9.66
N ALA A 916 45.10 -18.11 -9.21
CA ALA A 916 44.19 -17.18 -9.86
C ALA A 916 44.56 -15.73 -9.53
N ASN A 917 44.12 -14.79 -10.36
CA ASN A 917 44.31 -13.36 -10.13
C ASN A 917 42.96 -12.70 -9.89
N TYR A 918 42.89 -11.94 -8.81
CA TYR A 918 41.76 -11.16 -8.36
C TYR A 918 41.93 -9.72 -8.84
N SER A 919 40.89 -9.11 -9.37
CA SER A 919 40.80 -7.67 -9.60
C SER A 919 39.39 -7.19 -9.33
N VAL A 920 39.24 -5.93 -8.92
CA VAL A 920 37.95 -5.43 -8.46
C VAL A 920 37.80 -3.94 -8.71
N SER A 921 36.59 -3.49 -8.97
CA SER A 921 36.27 -2.06 -8.90
C SER A 921 35.85 -1.68 -7.48
N ASN A 922 36.66 -0.86 -6.80
CA ASN A 922 36.41 -0.47 -5.41
C ASN A 922 35.56 0.80 -5.32
N GLN A 923 34.53 0.75 -4.47
CA GLN A 923 33.74 1.94 -4.10
C GLN A 923 33.29 1.86 -2.64
N SER A 924 33.54 2.93 -1.88
CA SER A 924 33.01 3.06 -0.52
C SER A 924 31.53 3.41 -0.54
N ILE A 925 30.71 2.67 0.20
CA ILE A 925 29.24 2.86 0.27
C ILE A 925 28.73 2.58 1.69
N ILE A 926 27.77 3.42 2.12
CA ILE A 926 26.85 3.13 3.22
C ILE A 926 25.66 2.34 2.67
N TRP A 927 25.49 1.11 3.12
CA TRP A 927 24.34 0.27 2.77
C TRP A 927 23.21 0.47 3.80
N ASP A 928 22.07 0.94 3.32
CA ASP A 928 20.85 1.09 4.10
C ASP A 928 20.22 -0.27 4.37
N TRP A 929 19.55 -0.41 5.51
CA TRP A 929 18.88 -1.64 5.91
C TRP A 929 17.78 -2.07 4.91
N ASN A 930 17.19 -1.14 4.15
CA ASN A 930 16.12 -1.40 3.17
C ASN A 930 16.34 -0.74 1.78
N GLY A 931 17.60 -0.48 1.41
CA GLY A 931 17.94 0.25 0.17
C GLY A 931 17.87 -0.60 -1.11
N VAL A 932 17.64 0.05 -2.26
CA VAL A 932 17.67 -0.59 -3.59
C VAL A 932 18.73 0.03 -4.50
N TYR A 933 19.83 -0.68 -4.71
CA TYR A 933 21.01 -0.15 -5.37
C TYR A 933 21.16 -0.70 -6.78
N TYR A 934 21.56 0.17 -7.71
CA TYR A 934 21.82 -0.24 -9.09
C TYR A 934 23.27 0.01 -9.46
N THR A 935 23.80 -0.88 -10.30
CA THR A 935 25.11 -0.72 -10.92
C THR A 935 25.10 -1.29 -12.33
N ASN A 936 25.95 -0.72 -13.18
CA ASN A 936 26.22 -1.20 -14.52
C ASN A 936 27.73 -1.41 -14.66
N HIS A 937 28.12 -2.62 -15.04
CA HIS A 937 29.48 -2.93 -15.45
C HIS A 937 29.46 -3.70 -16.76
N LYS A 938 30.55 -3.58 -17.51
CA LYS A 938 30.70 -4.19 -18.82
C LYS A 938 32.02 -4.93 -18.88
N PHE A 939 32.00 -6.06 -19.57
CA PHE A 939 33.18 -6.81 -19.93
C PHE A 939 33.44 -6.70 -21.43
N ARG A 940 34.72 -6.65 -21.81
CA ARG A 940 35.14 -6.69 -23.21
C ARG A 940 36.40 -7.51 -23.36
N ILE A 941 36.49 -8.30 -24.42
CA ILE A 941 37.72 -8.98 -24.80
C ILE A 941 38.44 -8.18 -25.87
N GLY A 942 39.73 -7.94 -25.68
CA GLY A 942 40.55 -7.20 -26.63
C GLY A 942 41.95 -6.92 -26.10
N THR A 943 42.75 -6.26 -26.92
CA THR A 943 44.02 -5.66 -26.50
C THR A 943 43.77 -4.54 -25.49
N VAL A 944 44.75 -4.22 -24.65
CA VAL A 944 44.64 -3.09 -23.70
C VAL A 944 44.29 -1.78 -24.43
N GLN A 945 44.86 -1.53 -25.61
CA GLN A 945 44.50 -0.34 -26.41
C GLN A 945 43.02 -0.37 -26.82
N GLN A 946 42.54 -1.49 -27.36
CA GLN A 946 41.13 -1.62 -27.79
C GLN A 946 40.16 -1.50 -26.62
N ILE A 947 40.54 -2.00 -25.44
CA ILE A 947 39.74 -1.86 -24.21
C ILE A 947 39.70 -0.39 -23.77
N ARG A 948 40.84 0.31 -23.78
CA ARG A 948 40.91 1.74 -23.47
C ARG A 948 40.02 2.57 -24.40
N ASP A 949 40.18 2.38 -25.71
CA ASP A 949 39.43 3.11 -26.73
C ASP A 949 37.92 2.87 -26.58
N TRP A 950 37.54 1.61 -26.32
CA TRP A 950 36.17 1.23 -26.04
C TRP A 950 35.61 1.89 -24.77
N ALA A 951 36.33 1.77 -23.65
CA ALA A 951 35.89 2.27 -22.36
C ALA A 951 35.69 3.79 -22.38
N ASN A 952 36.60 4.52 -23.02
CA ASN A 952 36.53 5.98 -23.15
C ASN A 952 35.42 6.44 -24.11
N ALA A 953 34.89 5.55 -24.96
CA ALA A 953 33.72 5.83 -25.79
C ALA A 953 32.38 5.64 -25.04
N LEU A 954 32.40 5.04 -23.85
CA LEU A 954 31.19 4.81 -23.05
C LEU A 954 30.79 6.06 -22.24
N PRO A 955 29.49 6.29 -22.02
CA PRO A 955 29.02 7.42 -21.22
C PRO A 955 29.37 7.23 -19.74
N THR A 956 29.94 8.27 -19.11
CA THR A 956 30.29 8.28 -17.68
C THR A 956 29.34 9.16 -16.88
N ASN A 957 28.15 8.65 -16.57
CA ASN A 957 27.07 9.43 -15.95
C ASN A 957 27.41 9.93 -14.53
N ARG A 958 28.33 9.23 -13.85
CA ARG A 958 28.77 9.50 -12.48
C ARG A 958 30.00 10.40 -12.38
N ASN A 959 30.60 10.81 -13.51
CA ASN A 959 31.78 11.66 -13.51
C ASN A 959 31.43 13.15 -13.36
N LYS A 960 30.71 13.52 -12.30
CA LYS A 960 30.23 14.90 -12.09
C LYS A 960 30.09 15.23 -10.60
N LEU A 961 30.26 16.51 -10.25
CA LEU A 961 29.98 17.04 -8.90
C LEU A 961 28.57 17.62 -8.83
N SER A 962 27.57 16.77 -9.07
CA SER A 962 26.15 17.18 -9.15
C SER A 962 25.25 16.09 -8.57
N TRP A 963 24.58 16.39 -7.46
CA TRP A 963 23.75 15.45 -6.73
C TRP A 963 22.64 16.13 -5.91
N LYS A 964 21.43 15.56 -5.93
CA LYS A 964 20.32 15.92 -5.04
C LYS A 964 20.03 14.79 -4.06
N PHE A 965 20.05 15.12 -2.78
CA PHE A 965 19.65 14.22 -1.71
C PHE A 965 18.13 14.29 -1.56
N ASN A 966 17.44 13.22 -1.94
CA ASN A 966 15.99 13.07 -1.80
C ASN A 966 15.60 11.59 -1.72
N ALA A 967 14.33 11.28 -1.53
CA ALA A 967 13.87 9.89 -1.47
C ALA A 967 14.02 9.19 -2.82
N ARG A 968 14.07 9.93 -3.93
CA ARG A 968 14.29 9.35 -5.26
C ARG A 968 15.72 8.84 -5.41
N ASN A 969 16.71 9.67 -5.12
CA ASN A 969 18.11 9.46 -5.45
C ASN A 969 18.91 8.86 -4.30
N GLY A 970 18.47 9.07 -3.05
CA GLY A 970 19.23 8.69 -1.87
C GLY A 970 20.56 9.46 -1.74
N ARG A 971 21.62 8.76 -1.30
CA ARG A 971 22.92 9.36 -0.97
C ARG A 971 23.94 9.40 -2.10
N GLY A 972 23.76 8.71 -3.22
CA GLY A 972 24.69 8.80 -4.36
C GLY A 972 26.14 8.42 -4.06
N TYR A 973 26.35 7.47 -3.15
CA TYR A 973 27.66 7.02 -2.62
C TYR A 973 28.41 8.03 -1.74
N PHE A 974 27.75 9.12 -1.36
CA PHE A 974 28.27 9.96 -0.30
C PHE A 974 28.34 9.16 1.00
N HIS A 975 29.41 9.38 1.75
CA HIS A 975 29.63 8.78 3.05
C HIS A 975 30.31 9.77 3.99
N TYR A 976 30.36 9.41 5.27
CA TYR A 976 30.69 10.36 6.33
C TYR A 976 31.84 9.85 7.19
N GLY A 977 32.78 10.73 7.51
CA GLY A 977 33.79 10.53 8.55
C GLY A 977 33.36 11.27 9.81
N ASN A 978 33.35 10.58 10.97
CA ASN A 978 32.90 11.14 12.26
C ASN A 978 31.48 11.76 12.24
N GLY A 979 30.64 11.40 11.26
CA GLY A 979 29.28 11.87 11.12
C GLY A 979 28.32 10.73 10.79
N ARG A 980 27.06 10.93 11.14
CA ARG A 980 25.93 10.07 10.77
C ARG A 980 24.81 10.95 10.24
N ASP A 981 24.12 10.49 9.21
CA ASP A 981 22.99 11.23 8.66
C ASP A 981 21.62 10.69 9.13
N THR A 982 20.55 11.17 8.49
CA THR A 982 19.15 10.80 8.78
C THR A 982 18.82 9.31 8.61
N GLY A 983 19.69 8.50 8.01
CA GLY A 983 19.38 7.10 7.71
C GLY A 983 18.38 6.94 6.57
N PHE A 984 17.80 5.76 6.45
CA PHE A 984 16.80 5.41 5.44
C PHE A 984 15.37 5.64 5.98
N PRO A 985 14.42 6.18 5.19
CA PRO A 985 14.61 6.71 3.84
C PRO A 985 15.32 8.07 3.82
N THR A 986 15.90 8.44 2.69
CA THR A 986 16.52 9.76 2.53
C THR A 986 15.40 10.80 2.38
N PRO A 987 15.33 11.85 3.24
CA PRO A 987 14.25 12.82 3.15
C PRO A 987 14.31 13.61 1.84
N ASP A 988 13.14 13.96 1.26
CA ASP A 988 13.06 14.80 0.05
C ASP A 988 13.62 16.22 0.23
N THR A 989 13.81 16.64 1.48
CA THR A 989 14.40 17.93 1.81
C THR A 989 15.93 17.87 1.92
N GLY A 990 16.54 16.68 1.84
CA GLY A 990 17.98 16.48 2.01
C GLY A 990 18.35 15.58 3.19
N VAL A 991 19.65 15.31 3.31
CA VAL A 991 20.22 14.57 4.45
C VAL A 991 20.59 15.53 5.58
N GLU A 992 20.25 15.21 6.83
CA GLU A 992 20.72 15.92 8.03
C GLU A 992 21.82 15.11 8.70
N ILE A 993 23.00 15.71 8.87
CA ILE A 993 24.21 15.10 9.40
C ILE A 993 24.44 15.59 10.83
N SER A 994 24.81 14.66 11.71
CA SER A 994 25.16 14.88 13.11
C SER A 994 26.51 14.22 13.43
N PRO A 995 27.34 14.79 14.33
CA PRO A 995 28.62 14.20 14.71
C PRO A 995 28.47 12.92 15.52
N ILE A 996 29.37 11.96 15.31
CA ILE A 996 29.51 10.76 16.13
C ILE A 996 30.52 11.06 17.26
N ASN A 997 30.14 10.84 18.52
CA ASN A 997 31.03 10.97 19.70
C ASN A 997 31.70 12.34 19.92
N GLY A 998 31.00 13.45 19.64
CA GLY A 998 31.33 14.77 20.18
C GLY A 998 32.76 15.30 19.98
N GLY A 999 33.46 14.92 18.91
CA GLY A 999 34.89 15.21 18.72
C GLY A 999 35.29 15.80 17.37
N SER A 1000 36.04 16.91 17.45
CA SER A 1000 36.90 17.63 16.47
C SER A 1000 36.46 17.93 15.04
N PHE A 1001 35.76 17.06 14.30
CA PHE A 1001 35.32 17.36 12.93
C PHE A 1001 34.26 16.39 12.39
N VAL A 1002 33.56 16.80 11.32
CA VAL A 1002 32.70 15.95 10.49
C VAL A 1002 33.15 16.08 9.04
N ASP A 1003 33.39 14.93 8.39
CA ASP A 1003 33.72 14.84 6.97
C ASP A 1003 32.56 14.27 6.16
N ILE A 1004 32.37 14.81 4.95
CA ILE A 1004 31.40 14.35 3.97
C ILE A 1004 32.18 14.09 2.69
N HIS A 1005 32.32 12.81 2.32
CA HIS A 1005 33.11 12.38 1.18
C HIS A 1005 32.22 12.13 -0.04
N TRP A 1006 32.66 12.60 -1.19
CA TRP A 1006 32.02 12.31 -2.47
C TRP A 1006 32.39 10.90 -2.95
N PRO A 1007 31.62 10.30 -3.88
CA PRO A 1007 32.15 9.24 -4.73
C PRO A 1007 33.44 9.70 -5.43
N LYS A 1008 34.33 8.74 -5.72
CA LYS A 1008 35.50 9.05 -6.55
C LYS A 1008 35.03 9.45 -7.95
N VAL A 1009 35.68 10.47 -8.50
CA VAL A 1009 35.45 10.99 -9.86
C VAL A 1009 36.79 11.14 -10.60
N SER A 1010 36.77 11.64 -11.83
CA SER A 1010 37.98 12.03 -12.57
C SER A 1010 37.59 13.18 -13.51
N ILE A 1011 37.45 14.38 -12.94
CA ILE A 1011 36.95 15.56 -13.65
C ILE A 1011 38.11 16.52 -13.91
N PRO A 1012 38.37 16.94 -15.16
CA PRO A 1012 39.39 17.94 -15.45
C PRO A 1012 39.18 19.21 -14.63
N VAL A 1013 40.24 19.70 -13.99
CA VAL A 1013 40.22 20.95 -13.19
C VAL A 1013 39.74 22.13 -14.04
N SER A 1014 40.03 22.13 -15.35
CA SER A 1014 39.56 23.15 -16.30
C SER A 1014 38.03 23.20 -16.46
N GLN A 1015 37.30 22.16 -16.04
CA GLN A 1015 35.84 22.11 -16.06
C GLN A 1015 35.22 22.52 -14.70
N LEU A 1016 36.04 22.86 -13.71
CA LEU A 1016 35.62 23.16 -12.34
C LEU A 1016 35.94 24.60 -11.98
N ASP A 1017 34.93 25.48 -12.08
CA ASP A 1017 35.02 26.85 -11.55
C ASP A 1017 34.55 26.91 -10.09
N LYS A 1018 33.29 26.51 -9.86
CA LYS A 1018 32.63 26.62 -8.55
C LYS A 1018 31.90 25.35 -8.17
N LEU A 1019 31.74 25.16 -6.86
CA LEU A 1019 30.82 24.20 -6.27
C LEU A 1019 29.82 24.93 -5.38
N TYR A 1020 28.55 24.65 -5.57
CA TYR A 1020 27.45 25.16 -4.78
C TYR A 1020 26.91 24.04 -3.90
N VAL A 1021 26.68 24.36 -2.63
CA VAL A 1021 26.12 23.43 -1.64
C VAL A 1021 24.88 24.08 -1.03
N ARG A 1022 23.70 23.50 -1.27
CA ARG A 1022 22.46 23.94 -0.63
C ARG A 1022 22.36 23.30 0.75
N TYR A 1023 22.46 24.13 1.78
CA TYR A 1023 22.63 23.67 3.15
C TYR A 1023 21.68 24.36 4.13
N LYS A 1024 21.52 23.77 5.31
CA LYS A 1024 20.84 24.36 6.47
C LYS A 1024 21.64 24.01 7.72
N GLY A 1025 22.33 24.99 8.30
CA GLY A 1025 23.10 24.82 9.54
C GLY A 1025 22.28 25.24 10.76
N ALA A 1026 22.20 24.38 11.78
CA ALA A 1026 21.63 24.76 13.08
C ALA A 1026 22.56 25.74 13.82
N SER A 1027 22.04 26.52 14.77
CA SER A 1027 22.82 27.55 15.50
C SER A 1027 24.04 27.01 16.25
N GLY A 1028 24.06 25.73 16.62
CA GLY A 1028 25.21 25.07 17.21
C GLY A 1028 26.27 24.58 16.20
N TRP A 1029 26.04 24.68 14.90
CA TRP A 1029 26.98 24.24 13.87
C TRP A 1029 28.05 25.31 13.58
N PRO A 1030 29.32 24.94 13.34
CA PRO A 1030 30.38 25.88 12.99
C PRO A 1030 30.01 26.77 11.79
N THR A 1031 30.37 28.05 11.84
CA THR A 1031 30.11 29.03 10.78
C THR A 1031 31.10 28.96 9.61
N SER A 1032 31.92 27.90 9.56
CA SER A 1032 32.89 27.66 8.48
C SER A 1032 32.77 26.23 8.00
N LEU A 1033 32.81 26.07 6.67
CA LEU A 1033 32.84 24.78 6.00
C LEU A 1033 34.00 24.79 5.01
N ILE A 1034 34.81 23.73 5.04
CA ILE A 1034 36.02 23.61 4.24
C ILE A 1034 35.78 22.55 3.17
N LEU A 1035 35.95 22.91 1.91
CA LEU A 1035 36.02 21.97 0.80
C LEU A 1035 37.49 21.61 0.57
N LYS A 1036 37.82 20.32 0.65
CA LYS A 1036 39.13 19.78 0.27
C LYS A 1036 38.99 19.02 -1.04
N ALA A 1037 39.94 19.18 -1.93
CA ALA A 1037 39.96 18.50 -3.22
C ALA A 1037 41.36 17.98 -3.54
N GLY A 1038 41.45 16.75 -4.03
CA GLY A 1038 42.71 16.12 -4.45
C GLY A 1038 42.63 15.57 -5.87
N THR A 1039 43.76 15.59 -6.54
CA THR A 1039 43.90 15.08 -7.91
C THR A 1039 44.11 13.57 -7.92
N VAL A 1040 43.93 12.92 -9.08
CA VAL A 1040 44.18 11.48 -9.24
C VAL A 1040 45.60 11.15 -8.74
N GLY A 1041 45.72 10.10 -7.91
CA GLY A 1041 47.02 9.68 -7.35
C GLY A 1041 47.39 10.30 -6.01
N GLN A 1042 46.73 11.36 -5.56
CA GLN A 1042 47.02 11.99 -4.26
C GLN A 1042 46.33 11.25 -3.11
N SER A 1043 47.10 10.95 -2.07
CA SER A 1043 46.61 10.48 -0.76
C SER A 1043 45.97 11.63 0.04
N PRO A 1044 45.10 11.33 1.04
CA PRO A 1044 44.49 12.34 1.90
C PRO A 1044 45.47 13.37 2.49
N ASN A 1045 46.65 12.92 2.92
CA ASN A 1045 47.67 13.79 3.50
C ASN A 1045 48.29 14.76 2.47
N GLN A 1046 48.30 14.41 1.17
CA GLN A 1046 48.89 15.22 0.11
C GLN A 1046 47.95 16.35 -0.35
N TYR A 1047 46.63 16.15 -0.25
CA TYR A 1047 45.64 17.16 -0.64
C TYR A 1047 44.98 17.90 0.53
N ASP A 1048 45.37 17.61 1.77
CA ASP A 1048 44.75 18.23 2.95
C ASP A 1048 44.82 19.77 2.94
N GLY A 1049 45.92 20.34 2.42
CA GLY A 1049 46.10 21.78 2.23
C GLY A 1049 45.47 22.37 0.97
N GLN A 1050 44.94 21.54 0.07
CA GLN A 1050 44.28 21.95 -1.17
C GLN A 1050 42.80 22.20 -0.89
N GLN A 1051 42.50 23.39 -0.39
CA GLN A 1051 41.18 23.70 0.18
C GLN A 1051 40.61 25.05 -0.27
N ALA A 1052 39.29 25.12 -0.26
CA ALA A 1052 38.51 26.37 -0.29
C ALA A 1052 37.57 26.39 0.91
N SER A 1053 37.26 27.57 1.44
CA SER A 1053 36.34 27.71 2.57
C SER A 1053 35.14 28.57 2.20
N ALA A 1054 33.99 28.24 2.77
CA ALA A 1054 32.81 29.09 2.73
C ALA A 1054 32.35 29.43 4.16
N THR A 1055 32.02 30.70 4.39
CA THR A 1055 31.35 31.12 5.62
C THR A 1055 29.88 30.70 5.56
N LEU A 1056 29.41 30.03 6.60
CA LEU A 1056 28.03 29.61 6.77
C LEU A 1056 27.26 30.59 7.66
N ILE A 1057 26.03 30.90 7.26
CA ILE A 1057 24.98 31.40 8.17
C ILE A 1057 24.27 30.18 8.75
N CYS A 1058 24.32 30.02 10.07
CA CYS A 1058 23.76 28.89 10.82
C CYS A 1058 22.50 29.31 11.59
N ASP A 1059 21.47 29.76 10.87
CA ASP A 1059 20.20 30.26 11.41
C ASP A 1059 19.04 29.27 11.25
N ASN A 1060 19.37 27.99 10.99
CA ASN A 1060 18.42 26.92 10.69
C ASN A 1060 17.52 27.20 9.46
N THR A 1061 17.96 28.06 8.53
CA THR A 1061 17.28 28.32 7.25
C THR A 1061 18.11 27.77 6.08
N TRP A 1062 17.44 27.37 4.99
CA TRP A 1062 18.12 26.91 3.78
C TRP A 1062 18.87 28.05 3.08
N ARG A 1063 20.17 27.86 2.89
CA ARG A 1063 21.12 28.78 2.27
C ARG A 1063 21.92 28.04 1.20
N THR A 1064 22.67 28.77 0.38
CA THR A 1064 23.60 28.17 -0.59
C THR A 1064 25.00 28.69 -0.33
N ALA A 1065 25.93 27.79 0.01
CA ALA A 1065 27.35 28.09 0.10
C ALA A 1065 28.00 27.97 -1.28
N THR A 1066 29.00 28.82 -1.56
CA THR A 1066 29.76 28.80 -2.81
C THR A 1066 31.23 28.58 -2.49
N PHE A 1067 31.84 27.61 -3.15
CA PHE A 1067 33.27 27.31 -3.07
C PHE A 1067 33.93 27.61 -4.41
N ASN A 1068 35.04 28.33 -4.39
CA ASN A 1068 35.85 28.61 -5.58
C ASN A 1068 36.86 27.48 -5.80
N LEU A 1069 36.57 26.57 -6.71
CA LEU A 1069 37.43 25.43 -7.04
C LEU A 1069 38.62 25.87 -7.89
N ALA A 1070 38.43 26.82 -8.82
CA ALA A 1070 39.50 27.35 -9.66
C ALA A 1070 40.60 28.07 -8.85
N GLY A 1071 40.29 28.52 -7.63
CA GLY A 1071 41.22 29.19 -6.72
C GLY A 1071 42.04 28.26 -5.82
N ILE A 1072 41.83 26.94 -5.84
CA ILE A 1072 42.55 26.01 -4.96
C ILE A 1072 43.96 25.74 -5.54
N SER A 1073 44.98 26.21 -4.82
CA SER A 1073 46.39 25.97 -5.18
C SER A 1073 46.73 24.48 -5.09
N GLY A 1074 47.47 23.95 -6.08
CA GLY A 1074 47.92 22.56 -6.13
C GLY A 1074 47.00 21.60 -6.90
N LEU A 1075 45.77 22.03 -7.23
CA LEU A 1075 44.91 21.28 -8.15
C LEU A 1075 45.46 21.37 -9.57
N SER A 1076 45.83 20.22 -10.13
CA SER A 1076 46.29 20.06 -11.51
C SER A 1076 45.63 18.83 -12.14
N GLU A 1077 45.46 18.83 -13.45
CA GLU A 1077 44.87 17.71 -14.19
C GLU A 1077 43.41 17.37 -13.82
N ASN A 1078 43.13 16.21 -13.21
CA ASN A 1078 41.79 15.72 -12.89
C ASN A 1078 41.59 15.60 -11.38
N VAL A 1079 40.51 16.20 -10.88
CA VAL A 1079 40.03 16.05 -9.50
C VAL A 1079 39.38 14.68 -9.33
N GLN A 1080 39.69 14.01 -8.23
CA GLN A 1080 39.13 12.70 -7.90
C GLN A 1080 38.57 12.60 -6.49
N ASN A 1081 39.29 13.15 -5.51
CA ASN A 1081 38.86 13.15 -4.12
C ASN A 1081 38.24 14.50 -3.81
N VAL A 1082 37.00 14.52 -3.35
CA VAL A 1082 36.31 15.74 -2.92
C VAL A 1082 35.64 15.47 -1.59
N GLN A 1083 35.86 16.35 -0.61
CA GLN A 1083 35.20 16.26 0.69
C GLN A 1083 34.88 17.63 1.27
N LEU A 1084 33.80 17.69 2.05
CA LEU A 1084 33.53 18.81 2.95
C LEU A 1084 33.94 18.42 4.37
N THR A 1085 34.62 19.33 5.06
CA THR A 1085 35.04 19.19 6.44
C THR A 1085 34.50 20.36 7.25
N ALA A 1086 33.76 20.06 8.33
CA ALA A 1086 33.44 21.02 9.38
C ALA A 1086 34.32 20.71 10.60
N LEU A 1087 35.05 21.70 11.12
CA LEU A 1087 35.91 21.56 12.30
C LEU A 1087 35.18 22.00 13.57
N SER A 1088 35.58 21.44 14.70
CA SER A 1088 35.06 21.76 16.04
C SER A 1088 33.54 21.63 16.16
N VAL A 1089 32.95 20.60 15.53
CA VAL A 1089 31.50 20.36 15.52
C VAL A 1089 31.04 19.90 16.92
N PRO A 1090 30.22 20.68 17.65
CA PRO A 1090 29.74 20.29 18.98
C PRO A 1090 28.81 19.08 18.94
N THR A 1091 28.81 18.27 20.00
CA THR A 1091 27.83 17.19 20.18
C THR A 1091 26.40 17.71 20.01
N GLY A 1092 25.60 17.03 19.18
CA GLY A 1092 24.20 17.39 18.93
C GLY A 1092 24.00 18.52 17.92
N ALA A 1093 25.06 19.12 17.37
CA ALA A 1093 24.95 20.04 16.25
C ALA A 1093 24.45 19.31 14.98
N LYS A 1094 23.69 20.03 14.15
CA LYS A 1094 23.01 19.47 12.97
C LYS A 1094 23.31 20.31 11.72
N PHE A 1095 23.55 19.63 10.61
CA PHE A 1095 23.77 20.26 9.31
C PHE A 1095 23.06 19.48 8.21
N SER A 1096 22.13 20.12 7.52
CA SER A 1096 21.43 19.49 6.39
C SER A 1096 22.04 19.89 5.05
N ILE A 1097 22.09 18.97 4.10
CA ILE A 1097 22.41 19.22 2.68
C ILE A 1097 21.25 18.72 1.81
N ALA A 1098 20.69 19.61 1.00
CA ALA A 1098 19.66 19.27 0.02
C ALA A 1098 20.28 18.83 -1.31
N TRP A 1099 21.27 19.57 -1.81
CA TRP A 1099 21.94 19.26 -3.06
C TRP A 1099 23.34 19.90 -3.13
N VAL A 1100 24.17 19.34 -4.01
CA VAL A 1100 25.46 19.88 -4.44
C VAL A 1100 25.49 19.96 -5.95
N ASN A 1101 26.04 21.03 -6.51
CA ASN A 1101 26.05 21.21 -7.97
C ASN A 1101 27.14 22.20 -8.39
N THR A 1102 27.67 22.07 -9.62
CA THR A 1102 28.61 23.04 -10.19
C THR A 1102 27.91 24.28 -10.74
N ALA A 1103 26.57 24.25 -10.84
CA ALA A 1103 25.71 25.40 -11.10
C ALA A 1103 24.93 25.80 -9.83
N ASN A 1104 24.60 27.09 -9.68
CA ASN A 1104 23.80 27.58 -8.55
C ASN A 1104 22.30 27.30 -8.73
N THR A 1105 21.97 26.04 -8.96
CA THR A 1105 20.61 25.56 -9.20
C THR A 1105 20.48 24.15 -8.65
N ASP A 1106 19.26 23.78 -8.28
CA ASP A 1106 18.93 22.39 -8.02
C ASP A 1106 19.27 21.54 -9.26
N PRO A 1107 20.06 20.46 -9.13
CA PRO A 1107 20.41 19.61 -10.27
C PRO A 1107 19.23 18.78 -10.80
N GLU A 1108 18.09 18.76 -10.09
CA GLU A 1108 16.83 18.22 -10.59
C GLU A 1108 15.71 19.26 -10.51
N PRO A 1109 14.96 19.49 -11.61
CA PRO A 1109 13.83 20.41 -11.62
C PRO A 1109 12.66 19.94 -10.75
#